data_AF-A0A2E6TS34-F1
#
_entry.id   AF-A0A2E6TS34-F1
#
_cell.length_a   1.000
_cell.length_b   1.000
_cell.length_c   1.000
_cell.angle_alpha   90.00
_cell.angle_beta   90.00
_cell.angle_gamma   90.00
#
_symmetry.space_group_name_H-M   'P 1'
#
loop_
_entity.id
_entity.type
_entity.pdbx_description
1 polymer ?
#
loop_
_entity_poly.entity_id
_entity_poly.type
_entity_poly.pdbx_seq_one_letter_code
_entity_poly.pdbx_strand_id
1 'polypeptide(L)'
;MVSAFLGCVTFLLAGGGCVAHFSRSPTIHQVKKMKRILSTLLLITPFMLAAQTPLWIWPDKAERNEAAFFRKVVNLPAGKIKSAKLQATCDNGFYLHVNGKKALFGSEWNNNYEMDAAKLLVPGKPNVLTAQGVNQGGVAGLVVKLVVDIDGKKTTVVSDTTWLTSRKAGKGWEDVDYKAEGWTRAIANGKMGDQPWGNVFGGAGRGSDVALKAPSDEIKVAKGFKVELLYNVPKGLQGSWVAICADDKGRLIASDQGGRGLYRIDPRGEEIKVEKLNINISSAQGLLYAHGALWVNIHGGGSGVHRLTDTDGDDQFDKDEHIMPLRGGGEHGPHALVLSPDKKYIYVVGGNMTTLPKVTHSRVPTNWGEDHLLKRLPDARGHAANIRAPGGWIARFDKDGKNWETVAMGFRNTYDMAFNVDGELFAYDSDMEWDAGTPWYRPTRFYHVTSGADFGWRTGTGKWPQWYPDCLPPAYGIGPGSPVGVTSGLGAKFPAKYQKAIYCLDWTYGTMSAMHITADGASYTAEREEFVASSRLRMTDAAINPVDGAMYFTVGGRGGQSALYRVTYTGDESTSPVKAQSPHADVRKLRRELEQMHKPGAGTVTKTWNHLGHKDRHIRWAARVAIEHQPVAEWQDEALAEKDPQRSLTALCALARHGDKALQPDLLAALNRLDWTKLDLGQQAELLRVYQLAFIRMGKPAEKDAAIVEKKLDAFYPAPVAALNRELCTLLVYLESSNVVAKTLALLAQSSDQSKYNWSPELLSRNAGYARAFAATAASSPQRDQIHYAKELRNLKTNWTDEQRLDYFRWYRKAEKFRGGNSFGGFLRNFRNEALAGVPENLKAAIAEIQKEPVESAPPFEIDTKLEIGVKPQMKFDKEELRVKAGAGVELTFTNNDPMPMMHNLVLVKPGARIEIVTAAATMGAAGMVNSFVPKSDKVLAATPLVLTGNTYKLYFKAPTSPGKYEYICTYPGHGLTMWGTLVVE
;
A
#
# COMPACT_ATOMS: atom_id res chain seq x y z
N MET A 1 26.19 19.76 39.26
CA MET A 1 27.51 19.72 38.60
C MET A 1 27.27 19.88 37.10
N VAL A 2 27.76 20.85 36.33
CA VAL A 2 28.47 22.14 36.52
C VAL A 2 28.20 22.94 35.24
N SER A 3 27.84 24.23 35.18
CA SER A 3 27.35 25.22 36.17
C SER A 3 26.60 26.35 35.42
N ALA A 4 26.00 27.31 36.14
CA ALA A 4 25.25 28.44 35.57
C ALA A 4 26.10 29.71 35.38
N PHE A 5 25.59 30.68 34.60
CA PHE A 5 25.88 32.11 34.83
C PHE A 5 24.66 32.98 34.55
N LEU A 6 24.44 33.98 35.42
CA LEU A 6 23.37 34.97 35.38
C LEU A 6 24.00 36.36 35.18
N GLY A 7 23.25 37.33 34.64
CA GLY A 7 23.76 38.71 34.50
C GLY A 7 22.70 39.73 34.06
N CYS A 8 22.04 40.37 35.03
CA CYS A 8 21.31 41.61 34.80
C CYS A 8 22.27 42.81 34.74
N VAL A 9 21.82 43.95 34.19
CA VAL A 9 21.88 45.27 34.87
C VAL A 9 20.94 46.26 34.18
N THR A 10 20.43 47.20 34.98
CA THR A 10 19.35 48.15 34.67
C THR A 10 19.85 49.60 34.58
N PHE A 11 19.17 50.45 33.80
CA PHE A 11 19.13 51.93 33.92
C PHE A 11 17.85 52.40 33.20
N LEU A 12 17.11 53.47 33.57
CA LEU A 12 17.24 54.50 34.61
C LEU A 12 15.83 54.94 35.10
N LEU A 13 15.79 55.57 36.28
CA LEU A 13 14.77 56.40 36.97
C LEU A 13 13.75 57.19 36.09
N ALA A 14 12.61 57.74 36.56
CA ALA A 14 11.86 57.76 37.84
C ALA A 14 10.38 58.09 37.51
N GLY A 15 9.34 57.65 38.26
CA GLY A 15 8.82 58.31 39.48
C GLY A 15 7.64 59.27 39.15
N GLY A 16 6.49 59.26 39.82
CA GLY A 16 6.00 58.36 40.87
C GLY A 16 4.63 58.81 41.43
N GLY A 17 3.91 57.92 42.13
CA GLY A 17 2.76 58.22 42.98
C GLY A 17 1.44 58.68 42.30
N CYS A 18 0.26 58.62 42.94
CA CYS A 18 -0.12 57.84 44.12
C CYS A 18 -1.66 57.72 44.22
N VAL A 19 -2.17 56.48 44.25
CA VAL A 19 -3.24 55.94 45.14
C VAL A 19 -4.60 56.67 45.36
N ALA A 20 -5.64 55.83 45.52
CA ALA A 20 -6.95 56.05 46.19
C ALA A 20 -8.10 56.79 45.44
N HIS A 21 -9.39 56.51 45.70
CA HIS A 21 -10.12 55.27 46.12
C HIS A 21 -11.65 55.58 46.07
N PHE A 22 -12.52 54.55 46.21
CA PHE A 22 -14.00 54.64 46.28
C PHE A 22 -14.75 55.20 45.02
N SER A 23 -16.06 54.97 44.82
CA SER A 23 -16.92 53.79 45.05
C SER A 23 -18.32 54.01 44.42
N ARG A 24 -19.13 52.94 44.38
CA ARG A 24 -20.61 52.93 44.33
C ARG A 24 -21.31 53.40 43.03
N SER A 25 -22.00 52.44 42.42
CA SER A 25 -23.27 52.56 41.67
C SER A 25 -24.40 53.14 42.58
N PRO A 26 -25.67 53.39 42.14
CA PRO A 26 -26.31 52.86 40.91
C PRO A 26 -27.37 53.79 40.23
N THR A 27 -28.19 53.20 39.32
CA THR A 27 -29.63 53.55 39.05
C THR A 27 -29.96 54.90 38.36
N ILE A 28 -31.05 55.09 37.58
CA ILE A 28 -32.01 54.24 36.82
C ILE A 28 -32.86 55.16 35.90
N HIS A 29 -33.49 54.64 34.82
CA HIS A 29 -34.64 55.26 34.08
C HIS A 29 -34.41 56.56 33.28
N GLN A 30 -35.24 56.99 32.30
CA GLN A 30 -36.18 56.34 31.34
C GLN A 30 -36.58 57.40 30.26
N VAL A 31 -37.57 57.08 29.39
CA VAL A 31 -38.36 58.03 28.53
C VAL A 31 -37.62 58.59 27.29
N LYS A 32 -37.80 58.09 26.05
CA LYS A 32 -38.97 58.03 25.12
C LYS A 32 -39.22 59.29 24.25
N LYS A 33 -39.12 59.08 22.93
CA LYS A 33 -40.01 59.52 21.81
C LYS A 33 -40.34 61.02 21.59
N MET A 34 -40.10 61.51 20.36
CA MET A 34 -41.11 61.89 19.33
C MET A 34 -40.40 62.54 18.12
N LYS A 35 -40.54 62.07 16.86
CA LYS A 35 -41.66 62.15 15.87
C LYS A 35 -41.96 63.55 15.30
N ARG A 36 -41.59 63.78 14.02
CA ARG A 36 -42.34 64.44 12.89
C ARG A 36 -41.36 64.56 11.68
N ILE A 37 -41.58 63.91 10.53
CA ILE A 37 -42.47 64.24 9.39
C ILE A 37 -42.15 65.59 8.74
N LEU A 38 -41.56 65.58 7.53
CA LEU A 38 -42.07 66.34 6.37
C LEU A 38 -41.52 65.83 5.01
N SER A 39 -42.26 66.20 3.98
CA SER A 39 -42.38 65.63 2.64
C SER A 39 -41.29 65.98 1.60
N THR A 40 -41.08 65.04 0.67
CA THR A 40 -40.86 65.16 -0.79
C THR A 40 -40.00 66.30 -1.38
N LEU A 41 -38.94 65.93 -2.11
CA LEU A 41 -38.60 66.55 -3.41
C LEU A 41 -37.93 65.52 -4.35
N LEU A 42 -38.39 65.43 -5.59
CA LEU A 42 -37.79 64.60 -6.63
C LEU A 42 -36.69 65.41 -7.35
N LEU A 43 -35.48 64.88 -7.46
CA LEU A 43 -34.43 65.41 -8.32
C LEU A 43 -33.80 64.25 -9.10
N ILE A 44 -34.08 64.20 -10.40
CA ILE A 44 -33.48 63.25 -11.33
C ILE A 44 -32.20 63.88 -11.87
N THR A 45 -31.04 63.42 -11.38
CA THR A 45 -29.75 63.70 -12.01
C THR A 45 -29.32 62.52 -12.88
N PRO A 46 -28.75 62.76 -14.08
CA PRO A 46 -28.24 61.68 -14.92
C PRO A 46 -26.94 61.14 -14.32
N PHE A 47 -26.98 59.95 -13.73
CA PHE A 47 -25.77 59.24 -13.35
C PHE A 47 -24.96 58.87 -14.60
N MET A 48 -23.78 59.49 -14.76
CA MET A 48 -22.72 58.88 -15.54
C MET A 48 -22.37 57.53 -14.90
N LEU A 49 -22.60 56.43 -15.62
CA LEU A 49 -22.17 55.11 -15.19
C LEU A 49 -20.64 55.00 -15.30
N ALA A 50 -19.95 55.36 -14.23
CA ALA A 50 -18.62 54.83 -13.98
C ALA A 50 -18.69 53.30 -13.96
N ALA A 51 -17.67 52.63 -14.53
CA ALA A 51 -17.60 51.17 -14.50
C ALA A 51 -17.55 50.68 -13.04
N GLN A 52 -18.61 50.03 -12.57
CA GLN A 52 -18.71 49.61 -11.18
C GLN A 52 -17.63 48.56 -10.86
N THR A 53 -16.76 48.87 -9.90
CA THR A 53 -15.80 47.92 -9.34
C THR A 53 -16.56 46.90 -8.48
N PRO A 54 -16.44 45.59 -8.74
CA PRO A 54 -17.05 44.56 -7.90
C PRO A 54 -16.55 44.64 -6.46
N LEU A 55 -17.44 44.40 -5.51
CA LEU A 55 -17.12 44.29 -4.07
C LEU A 55 -17.07 42.82 -3.66
N TRP A 56 -16.14 42.48 -2.77
CA TRP A 56 -16.17 41.23 -2.02
C TRP A 56 -17.25 41.34 -0.94
N ILE A 57 -18.33 40.59 -1.09
CA ILE A 57 -19.51 40.68 -0.22
C ILE A 57 -19.68 39.46 0.69
N TRP A 58 -20.21 39.66 1.89
CA TRP A 58 -20.56 38.61 2.87
C TRP A 58 -21.78 39.04 3.70
N PRO A 59 -22.50 38.15 4.45
CA PRO A 59 -23.62 38.57 5.28
C PRO A 59 -23.23 39.60 6.35
N ASP A 60 -22.18 39.27 7.10
CA ASP A 60 -21.69 39.99 8.25
C ASP A 60 -20.28 39.46 8.60
N LYS A 61 -20.02 39.12 9.86
CA LYS A 61 -18.77 38.50 10.28
C LYS A 61 -18.65 37.09 9.69
N ALA A 62 -17.50 36.80 9.10
CA ALA A 62 -17.15 35.46 8.65
C ALA A 62 -17.06 34.45 9.83
N GLU A 63 -17.69 33.29 9.66
CA GLU A 63 -17.73 32.16 10.61
C GLU A 63 -17.02 30.92 10.04
N ARG A 64 -16.52 30.05 10.91
CA ARG A 64 -15.81 28.85 10.47
C ARG A 64 -16.79 27.77 9.99
N ASN A 65 -16.53 27.19 8.81
CA ASN A 65 -17.34 26.12 8.20
C ASN A 65 -18.78 26.55 7.87
N GLU A 66 -18.98 27.81 7.51
CA GLU A 66 -20.28 28.40 7.18
C GLU A 66 -20.66 28.23 5.70
N ALA A 67 -21.95 28.39 5.42
CA ALA A 67 -22.47 28.67 4.08
C ALA A 67 -23.32 29.95 4.12
N ALA A 68 -23.12 30.83 3.15
CA ALA A 68 -23.86 32.07 2.99
C ALA A 68 -24.58 32.08 1.63
N PHE A 69 -25.83 32.49 1.62
CA PHE A 69 -26.67 32.55 0.43
C PHE A 69 -26.85 34.02 0.02
N PHE A 70 -26.77 34.29 -1.28
CA PHE A 70 -26.75 35.63 -1.86
C PHE A 70 -27.75 35.70 -3.01
N ARG A 71 -28.52 36.79 -3.11
CA ARG A 71 -29.57 36.96 -4.12
C ARG A 71 -29.59 38.39 -4.68
N LYS A 72 -29.67 38.51 -6.00
CA LYS A 72 -29.75 39.79 -6.71
C LYS A 72 -30.71 39.68 -7.89
N VAL A 73 -31.78 40.47 -7.85
CA VAL A 73 -32.64 40.66 -9.03
C VAL A 73 -31.97 41.64 -9.98
N VAL A 74 -31.99 41.31 -11.27
CA VAL A 74 -31.38 42.03 -12.38
C VAL A 74 -32.44 42.29 -13.44
N ASN A 75 -32.79 43.55 -13.66
CA ASN A 75 -33.71 43.94 -14.73
C ASN A 75 -32.89 44.26 -15.99
N LEU A 76 -33.06 43.45 -17.03
CA LEU A 76 -32.42 43.67 -18.34
C LEU A 76 -33.41 44.33 -19.30
N PRO A 77 -32.97 45.28 -20.16
CA PRO A 77 -33.82 45.82 -21.21
C PRO A 77 -34.27 44.72 -22.19
N ALA A 78 -35.38 44.94 -22.89
CA ALA A 78 -35.77 44.11 -24.02
C ALA A 78 -34.80 44.31 -25.19
N GLY A 79 -34.59 43.25 -25.98
CA GLY A 79 -33.64 43.27 -27.11
C GLY A 79 -32.96 41.91 -27.31
N LYS A 80 -32.04 41.82 -28.28
CA LYS A 80 -31.25 40.61 -28.54
C LYS A 80 -29.94 40.65 -27.74
N ILE A 81 -29.75 39.66 -26.86
CA ILE A 81 -28.46 39.44 -26.19
C ILE A 81 -27.42 39.02 -27.25
N LYS A 82 -26.38 39.83 -27.43
CA LYS A 82 -25.22 39.54 -28.30
C LYS A 82 -24.14 38.75 -27.57
N SER A 83 -23.98 38.98 -26.26
CA SER A 83 -23.09 38.22 -25.36
C SER A 83 -23.48 38.47 -23.91
N ALA A 84 -23.20 37.54 -22.99
CA ALA A 84 -23.37 37.77 -21.56
C ALA A 84 -22.25 37.12 -20.74
N LYS A 85 -21.10 37.80 -20.62
CA LYS A 85 -19.97 37.29 -19.84
C LYS A 85 -20.27 37.38 -18.33
N LEU A 86 -20.43 36.24 -17.69
CA LEU A 86 -20.57 36.09 -16.25
C LEU A 86 -19.21 35.65 -15.66
N GLN A 87 -18.81 36.25 -14.55
CA GLN A 87 -17.61 35.93 -13.79
C GLN A 87 -17.97 35.85 -12.29
N ALA A 88 -17.39 34.92 -11.55
CA ALA A 88 -17.55 34.82 -10.10
C ALA A 88 -16.36 34.14 -9.42
N THR A 89 -16.16 34.40 -8.13
CA THR A 89 -15.29 33.61 -7.25
C THR A 89 -15.66 33.82 -5.77
N CYS A 90 -15.25 32.92 -4.87
CA CYS A 90 -15.57 32.96 -3.45
C CYS A 90 -14.51 32.25 -2.60
N ASP A 91 -14.32 32.68 -1.34
CA ASP A 91 -13.18 32.32 -0.49
C ASP A 91 -12.77 30.84 -0.55
N ASN A 92 -13.67 29.91 -0.18
CA ASN A 92 -13.39 28.47 -0.22
C ASN A 92 -14.44 27.71 -1.05
N GLY A 93 -15.01 28.40 -2.02
CA GLY A 93 -15.90 27.83 -3.04
C GLY A 93 -17.32 28.40 -3.02
N PHE A 94 -18.03 28.17 -4.12
CA PHE A 94 -19.41 28.63 -4.32
C PHE A 94 -20.15 27.81 -5.37
N TYR A 95 -21.49 27.84 -5.32
CA TYR A 95 -22.38 27.65 -6.48
C TYR A 95 -23.02 28.98 -6.84
N LEU A 96 -23.30 29.21 -8.12
CA LEU A 96 -24.03 30.37 -8.63
C LEU A 96 -25.04 29.92 -9.70
N HIS A 97 -26.28 30.36 -9.55
CA HIS A 97 -27.39 30.11 -10.47
C HIS A 97 -27.86 31.41 -11.12
N VAL A 98 -28.42 31.28 -12.32
CA VAL A 98 -29.10 32.32 -13.08
C VAL A 98 -30.50 31.82 -13.39
N ASN A 99 -31.54 32.47 -12.87
CA ASN A 99 -32.95 32.08 -13.06
C ASN A 99 -33.21 30.59 -12.73
N GLY A 100 -32.83 30.15 -11.52
CA GLY A 100 -32.95 28.74 -11.10
C GLY A 100 -31.94 27.77 -11.73
N LYS A 101 -31.25 28.13 -12.82
CA LYS A 101 -30.34 27.24 -13.55
C LYS A 101 -28.89 27.41 -13.10
N LYS A 102 -28.18 26.30 -12.90
CA LYS A 102 -26.75 26.30 -12.56
C LYS A 102 -25.96 27.03 -13.64
N ALA A 103 -25.07 27.91 -13.22
CA ALA A 103 -24.26 28.74 -14.11
C ALA A 103 -22.76 28.54 -13.81
N LEU A 104 -22.29 29.04 -12.67
CA LEU A 104 -20.89 28.92 -12.26
C LEU A 104 -20.76 28.21 -10.93
N PHE A 105 -19.60 27.62 -10.71
CA PHE A 105 -19.14 27.18 -9.41
C PHE A 105 -17.63 27.13 -9.39
N GLY A 106 -17.06 27.15 -8.19
CA GLY A 106 -15.62 27.05 -7.97
C GLY A 106 -15.31 26.57 -6.56
N SER A 107 -14.05 26.23 -6.32
CA SER A 107 -13.57 25.71 -5.04
C SER A 107 -12.52 26.58 -4.32
N GLU A 108 -11.89 27.54 -5.02
CA GLU A 108 -10.81 28.39 -4.47
C GLU A 108 -10.91 29.84 -4.99
N TRP A 109 -10.67 30.83 -4.14
CA TRP A 109 -10.88 32.26 -4.47
C TRP A 109 -9.97 32.83 -5.56
N ASN A 110 -8.77 32.27 -5.72
CA ASN A 110 -7.70 32.82 -6.57
C ASN A 110 -7.92 32.61 -8.08
N ASN A 111 -9.04 32.00 -8.47
CA ASN A 111 -9.39 31.70 -9.85
C ASN A 111 -10.52 32.61 -10.37
N ASN A 112 -10.38 33.09 -11.60
CA ASN A 112 -11.45 33.75 -12.35
C ASN A 112 -12.33 32.69 -13.04
N TYR A 113 -13.42 32.28 -12.40
CA TYR A 113 -14.40 31.39 -13.02
C TYR A 113 -15.37 32.22 -13.89
N GLU A 114 -15.52 31.86 -15.17
CA GLU A 114 -16.33 32.60 -16.13
C GLU A 114 -17.10 31.72 -17.13
N MET A 115 -18.20 32.24 -17.68
CA MET A 115 -18.99 31.61 -18.74
C MET A 115 -19.75 32.64 -19.58
N ASP A 116 -20.29 32.21 -20.73
CA ASP A 116 -21.37 32.94 -21.42
C ASP A 116 -22.74 32.50 -20.87
N ALA A 117 -23.39 33.42 -20.14
CA ALA A 117 -24.70 33.22 -19.53
C ALA A 117 -25.88 33.59 -20.46
N ALA A 118 -25.64 33.89 -21.74
CA ALA A 118 -26.66 34.45 -22.64
C ALA A 118 -27.92 33.57 -22.76
N LYS A 119 -27.76 32.24 -22.72
CA LYS A 119 -28.87 31.26 -22.77
C LYS A 119 -29.65 31.10 -21.46
N LEU A 120 -29.13 31.64 -20.34
CA LEU A 120 -29.77 31.59 -19.02
C LEU A 120 -30.58 32.85 -18.72
N LEU A 121 -30.32 33.94 -19.43
CA LEU A 121 -30.94 35.24 -19.24
C LEU A 121 -32.16 35.44 -20.16
N VAL A 122 -33.14 36.19 -19.67
CA VAL A 122 -34.34 36.56 -20.43
C VAL A 122 -34.40 38.09 -20.53
N PRO A 123 -34.13 38.69 -21.71
CA PRO A 123 -34.18 40.14 -21.88
C PRO A 123 -35.62 40.65 -21.76
N GLY A 124 -35.80 41.87 -21.24
CA GLY A 124 -37.11 42.49 -21.03
C GLY A 124 -37.93 41.92 -19.86
N LYS A 125 -37.37 40.98 -19.08
CA LYS A 125 -37.97 40.45 -17.85
C LYS A 125 -37.01 40.61 -16.65
N PRO A 126 -37.51 40.56 -15.41
CA PRO A 126 -36.66 40.36 -14.25
C PRO A 126 -35.88 39.05 -14.38
N ASN A 127 -34.59 39.10 -14.10
CA ASN A 127 -33.72 37.94 -13.95
C ASN A 127 -33.26 37.89 -12.49
N VAL A 128 -32.79 36.73 -12.02
CA VAL A 128 -32.18 36.60 -10.69
C VAL A 128 -30.83 35.90 -10.80
N LEU A 129 -29.83 36.50 -10.15
CA LEU A 129 -28.57 35.85 -9.81
C LEU A 129 -28.66 35.38 -8.37
N THR A 130 -28.38 34.12 -8.11
CA THR A 130 -28.21 33.59 -6.75
C THR A 130 -26.88 32.89 -6.61
N ALA A 131 -26.30 32.92 -5.40
CA ALA A 131 -25.07 32.19 -5.12
C ALA A 131 -25.06 31.66 -3.69
N GLN A 132 -24.54 30.45 -3.50
CA GLN A 132 -24.18 29.88 -2.21
C GLN A 132 -22.66 29.93 -2.09
N GLY A 133 -22.10 30.79 -1.24
CA GLY A 133 -20.67 30.84 -0.92
C GLY A 133 -20.33 30.02 0.31
N VAL A 134 -19.10 29.51 0.40
CA VAL A 134 -18.57 28.76 1.54
C VAL A 134 -17.28 29.38 2.06
N ASN A 135 -17.16 29.36 3.39
CA ASN A 135 -15.95 29.70 4.11
C ASN A 135 -15.62 28.62 5.17
N GLN A 136 -14.34 28.30 5.29
CA GLN A 136 -13.75 27.28 6.17
C GLN A 136 -12.98 27.89 7.35
N GLY A 137 -12.89 29.22 7.39
CA GLY A 137 -12.29 30.04 8.44
C GLY A 137 -11.40 31.14 7.88
N GLY A 138 -11.32 32.27 8.59
CA GLY A 138 -10.60 33.46 8.11
C GLY A 138 -11.57 34.54 7.64
N VAL A 139 -11.10 35.41 6.73
CA VAL A 139 -11.92 36.45 6.10
C VAL A 139 -12.65 35.83 4.91
N ALA A 140 -13.94 36.12 4.75
CA ALA A 140 -14.73 35.58 3.65
C ALA A 140 -15.21 36.66 2.68
N GLY A 141 -15.43 36.27 1.43
CA GLY A 141 -16.05 37.10 0.42
C GLY A 141 -16.52 36.28 -0.78
N LEU A 142 -17.67 36.66 -1.33
CA LEU A 142 -18.11 36.32 -2.68
C LEU A 142 -17.91 37.55 -3.57
N VAL A 143 -17.48 37.37 -4.81
CA VAL A 143 -17.45 38.45 -5.81
C VAL A 143 -18.02 37.95 -7.15
N VAL A 144 -18.85 38.77 -7.78
CA VAL A 144 -19.59 38.43 -9.01
C VAL A 144 -19.56 39.62 -9.96
N LYS A 145 -19.47 39.35 -11.27
CA LYS A 145 -19.58 40.35 -12.33
C LYS A 145 -20.27 39.75 -13.55
N LEU A 146 -21.35 40.37 -14.00
CA LEU A 146 -22.06 40.03 -15.24
C LEU A 146 -22.01 41.23 -16.19
N VAL A 147 -21.53 41.01 -17.41
CA VAL A 147 -21.51 42.01 -18.49
C VAL A 147 -22.35 41.48 -19.65
N VAL A 148 -23.53 42.08 -19.84
CA VAL A 148 -24.48 41.71 -20.91
C VAL A 148 -24.44 42.77 -22.00
N ASP A 149 -24.24 42.36 -23.25
CA ASP A 149 -24.44 43.21 -24.43
C ASP A 149 -25.82 42.92 -25.02
N ILE A 150 -26.71 43.91 -25.02
CA ILE A 150 -28.03 43.84 -25.65
C ILE A 150 -28.06 44.87 -26.78
N ASP A 151 -28.18 44.38 -28.01
CA ASP A 151 -28.19 45.17 -29.25
C ASP A 151 -27.03 46.14 -29.45
N GLY A 152 -25.91 45.97 -28.74
CA GLY A 152 -24.73 46.85 -28.77
C GLY A 152 -24.58 47.73 -27.52
N LYS A 153 -25.58 47.71 -26.61
CA LYS A 153 -25.56 48.44 -25.34
C LYS A 153 -25.15 47.50 -24.20
N LYS A 154 -24.00 47.79 -23.57
CA LYS A 154 -23.48 47.00 -22.46
C LYS A 154 -24.13 47.40 -21.13
N THR A 155 -24.67 46.41 -20.42
CA THR A 155 -25.16 46.51 -19.04
C THR A 155 -24.23 45.69 -18.15
N THR A 156 -23.69 46.30 -17.09
CA THR A 156 -22.83 45.61 -16.12
C THR A 156 -23.55 45.52 -14.78
N VAL A 157 -23.52 44.35 -14.16
CA VAL A 157 -23.98 44.07 -12.81
C VAL A 157 -22.81 43.51 -12.02
N VAL A 158 -22.62 43.96 -10.79
CA VAL A 158 -21.56 43.46 -9.90
C VAL A 158 -22.11 43.03 -8.55
N SER A 159 -21.32 42.27 -7.80
CA SER A 159 -21.49 42.11 -6.35
C SER A 159 -21.27 43.46 -5.66
N ASP A 160 -22.25 43.88 -4.87
CA ASP A 160 -22.26 45.11 -4.09
C ASP A 160 -23.18 44.97 -2.86
N THR A 161 -23.25 45.99 -2.02
CA THR A 161 -24.09 45.98 -0.80
C THR A 161 -25.61 46.05 -1.06
N THR A 162 -26.04 46.01 -2.32
CA THR A 162 -27.46 45.90 -2.69
C THR A 162 -27.89 44.45 -2.95
N TRP A 163 -26.96 43.50 -2.90
CA TRP A 163 -27.28 42.07 -2.85
C TRP A 163 -27.94 41.73 -1.51
N LEU A 164 -29.01 40.92 -1.58
CA LEU A 164 -29.62 40.34 -0.39
C LEU A 164 -28.87 39.08 0.02
N THR A 165 -28.87 38.77 1.31
CA THR A 165 -28.14 37.64 1.85
C THR A 165 -28.78 37.03 3.09
N SER A 166 -28.46 35.76 3.34
CA SER A 166 -28.96 34.96 4.45
C SER A 166 -28.00 33.82 4.77
N ARG A 167 -28.00 33.35 6.04
CA ARG A 167 -27.34 32.10 6.47
C ARG A 167 -28.23 30.86 6.28
N LYS A 168 -29.47 31.05 5.81
CA LYS A 168 -30.46 30.00 5.52
C LYS A 168 -31.11 30.23 4.16
N ALA A 169 -31.03 29.24 3.27
CA ALA A 169 -31.83 29.22 2.05
C ALA A 169 -33.30 28.88 2.38
N GLY A 170 -34.24 29.59 1.75
CA GLY A 170 -35.63 29.16 1.69
C GLY A 170 -35.86 28.18 0.54
N LYS A 171 -36.96 27.41 0.59
CA LYS A 171 -37.39 26.60 -0.56
C LYS A 171 -37.68 27.52 -1.75
N GLY A 172 -37.12 27.22 -2.93
CA GLY A 172 -37.27 28.04 -4.15
C GLY A 172 -36.51 29.37 -4.12
N TRP A 173 -35.51 29.56 -3.25
CA TRP A 173 -34.78 30.84 -3.14
C TRP A 173 -34.08 31.31 -4.44
N GLU A 174 -33.80 30.38 -5.34
CA GLU A 174 -33.21 30.57 -6.67
C GLU A 174 -34.20 31.08 -7.72
N ASP A 175 -35.50 31.02 -7.44
CA ASP A 175 -36.57 31.46 -8.33
C ASP A 175 -36.69 32.98 -8.36
N VAL A 176 -37.13 33.54 -9.49
CA VAL A 176 -37.25 34.99 -9.69
C VAL A 176 -38.32 35.61 -8.78
N ASP A 177 -39.41 34.89 -8.54
CA ASP A 177 -40.56 35.34 -7.74
C ASP A 177 -40.40 35.08 -6.22
N TYR A 178 -39.27 34.52 -5.79
CA TYR A 178 -39.00 34.24 -4.38
C TYR A 178 -39.02 35.51 -3.51
N LYS A 179 -39.86 35.48 -2.48
CA LYS A 179 -39.94 36.50 -1.43
C LYS A 179 -38.85 36.25 -0.39
N ALA A 180 -37.78 37.04 -0.49
CA ALA A 180 -36.64 37.01 0.42
C ALA A 180 -36.93 37.65 1.79
N GLU A 181 -38.02 37.25 2.43
CA GLU A 181 -38.43 37.73 3.75
C GLU A 181 -37.40 37.29 4.81
N GLY A 182 -36.96 38.23 5.66
CA GLY A 182 -35.90 38.01 6.65
C GLY A 182 -34.46 38.04 6.11
N TRP A 183 -34.24 38.23 4.80
CA TRP A 183 -32.90 38.41 4.23
C TRP A 183 -32.40 39.84 4.47
N THR A 184 -31.11 39.99 4.79
CA THR A 184 -30.46 41.29 5.01
C THR A 184 -29.72 41.74 3.76
N ARG A 185 -29.13 42.95 3.75
CA ARG A 185 -28.16 43.37 2.73
C ARG A 185 -26.77 42.86 3.09
N ALA A 186 -26.01 42.43 2.09
CA ALA A 186 -24.62 42.04 2.29
C ALA A 186 -23.73 43.26 2.63
N ILE A 187 -22.75 43.03 3.49
CA ILE A 187 -21.66 43.99 3.74
C ILE A 187 -20.56 43.81 2.69
N ALA A 188 -19.72 44.84 2.51
CA ALA A 188 -18.53 44.76 1.67
C ALA A 188 -17.28 44.60 2.56
N ASN A 189 -16.57 43.48 2.37
CA ASN A 189 -15.31 43.17 3.07
C ASN A 189 -14.07 43.64 2.30
N GLY A 190 -14.25 44.10 1.05
CA GLY A 190 -13.21 44.69 0.22
C GLY A 190 -13.71 45.03 -1.19
N LYS A 191 -12.87 45.69 -1.99
CA LYS A 191 -13.06 45.93 -3.42
C LYS A 191 -12.23 44.95 -4.24
N MET A 192 -12.63 44.65 -5.47
CA MET A 192 -11.80 43.89 -6.41
C MET A 192 -10.45 44.61 -6.59
N GLY A 193 -9.35 43.94 -6.23
CA GLY A 193 -8.02 44.54 -6.11
C GLY A 193 -7.44 44.52 -4.68
N ASP A 194 -8.29 44.55 -3.65
CA ASP A 194 -7.84 44.61 -2.25
C ASP A 194 -7.27 43.27 -1.75
N GLN A 195 -6.27 43.32 -0.86
CA GLN A 195 -5.73 42.14 -0.19
C GLN A 195 -6.73 41.60 0.86
N PRO A 196 -6.82 40.28 1.08
CA PRO A 196 -5.90 39.23 0.60
C PRO A 196 -6.18 38.73 -0.83
N TRP A 197 -7.31 39.11 -1.45
CA TRP A 197 -7.79 38.45 -2.68
C TRP A 197 -7.25 39.03 -3.99
N GLY A 198 -6.85 40.29 -4.03
CA GLY A 198 -6.33 40.96 -5.22
C GLY A 198 -7.35 41.12 -6.36
N ASN A 199 -6.85 41.30 -7.59
CA ASN A 199 -7.66 41.47 -8.81
C ASN A 199 -7.86 40.14 -9.55
N VAL A 200 -8.66 39.24 -8.98
CA VAL A 200 -8.88 37.89 -9.54
C VAL A 200 -9.40 37.93 -10.98
N PHE A 201 -10.36 38.81 -11.29
CA PHE A 201 -10.94 38.94 -12.64
C PHE A 201 -9.98 39.52 -13.69
N GLY A 202 -8.77 39.96 -13.32
CA GLY A 202 -7.69 40.28 -14.25
C GLY A 202 -6.90 39.06 -14.73
N GLY A 203 -7.05 37.90 -14.06
CA GLY A 203 -6.43 36.64 -14.45
C GLY A 203 -7.15 35.96 -15.63
N ALA A 204 -6.45 35.02 -16.26
CA ALA A 204 -7.01 34.20 -17.35
C ALA A 204 -8.32 33.53 -16.91
N GLY A 205 -9.38 33.75 -17.69
CA GLY A 205 -10.67 33.12 -17.48
C GLY A 205 -10.59 31.61 -17.55
N ARG A 206 -11.04 30.94 -16.50
CA ARG A 206 -11.34 29.51 -16.48
C ARG A 206 -12.85 29.35 -16.64
N GLY A 207 -13.33 28.15 -16.99
CA GLY A 207 -14.76 27.87 -16.83
C GLY A 207 -15.18 27.95 -15.36
N SER A 208 -16.31 27.36 -15.00
CA SER A 208 -16.37 26.71 -13.68
C SER A 208 -15.26 25.65 -13.59
N ASP A 209 -15.07 25.01 -12.43
CA ASP A 209 -14.29 23.75 -12.35
C ASP A 209 -14.89 22.62 -13.24
N VAL A 210 -15.94 22.92 -14.02
CA VAL A 210 -16.56 22.12 -15.09
C VAL A 210 -16.53 22.90 -16.41
N ALA A 211 -15.47 22.70 -17.18
CA ALA A 211 -15.73 22.14 -18.50
C ALA A 211 -15.96 20.64 -18.29
N LEU A 212 -17.12 20.09 -18.68
CA LEU A 212 -17.35 18.63 -18.74
C LEU A 212 -16.52 18.06 -19.90
N LYS A 213 -15.21 18.04 -19.71
CA LYS A 213 -14.26 17.28 -20.49
C LYS A 213 -13.32 16.62 -19.50
N ALA A 214 -13.52 15.31 -19.32
CA ALA A 214 -12.35 14.48 -19.13
C ALA A 214 -11.36 14.81 -20.28
N PRO A 215 -10.05 14.91 -20.04
CA PRO A 215 -9.10 14.84 -21.14
C PRO A 215 -9.24 13.44 -21.75
N SER A 216 -10.10 13.32 -22.77
CA SER A 216 -10.44 12.07 -23.46
C SER A 216 -9.21 11.35 -23.99
N ASP A 217 -8.17 12.13 -24.26
CA ASP A 217 -6.94 11.73 -24.90
C ASP A 217 -5.87 11.33 -23.85
N GLU A 218 -6.19 11.42 -22.54
CA GLU A 218 -5.28 11.13 -21.42
C GLU A 218 -5.78 10.04 -20.44
N ILE A 219 -6.98 9.47 -20.65
CA ILE A 219 -7.47 8.30 -19.89
C ILE A 219 -7.35 7.06 -20.78
N LYS A 220 -6.38 6.21 -20.46
CA LYS A 220 -6.27 4.87 -21.05
C LYS A 220 -7.42 4.02 -20.50
N VAL A 221 -8.11 3.31 -21.38
CA VAL A 221 -9.21 2.41 -21.04
C VAL A 221 -9.12 1.12 -21.87
N ALA A 222 -9.57 0.00 -21.32
CA ALA A 222 -9.64 -1.28 -22.03
C ALA A 222 -10.48 -1.20 -23.32
N LYS A 223 -10.12 -2.04 -24.30
CA LYS A 223 -10.77 -2.03 -25.63
C LYS A 223 -12.28 -2.31 -25.50
N GLY A 224 -13.09 -1.48 -26.19
CA GLY A 224 -14.55 -1.62 -26.20
C GLY A 224 -15.26 -0.96 -25.01
N PHE A 225 -14.53 -0.23 -24.15
CA PHE A 225 -15.12 0.52 -23.03
C PHE A 225 -14.99 2.03 -23.24
N LYS A 226 -15.90 2.77 -22.61
CA LYS A 226 -15.93 4.23 -22.55
C LYS A 226 -15.90 4.69 -21.10
N VAL A 227 -15.07 5.68 -20.78
CA VAL A 227 -15.07 6.39 -19.49
C VAL A 227 -15.73 7.76 -19.67
N GLU A 228 -16.66 8.09 -18.79
CA GLU A 228 -17.41 9.36 -18.79
C GLU A 228 -17.22 10.08 -17.45
N LEU A 229 -16.77 11.33 -17.48
CA LEU A 229 -16.84 12.20 -16.32
C LEU A 229 -18.29 12.67 -16.14
N LEU A 230 -18.92 12.29 -15.03
CA LEU A 230 -20.32 12.66 -14.76
C LEU A 230 -20.42 13.91 -13.89
N TYR A 231 -19.55 14.05 -12.89
CA TYR A 231 -19.66 15.11 -11.90
C TYR A 231 -18.31 15.48 -11.28
N ASN A 232 -17.94 16.76 -11.31
CA ASN A 232 -16.82 17.28 -10.51
C ASN A 232 -17.38 17.75 -9.16
N VAL A 233 -16.90 17.15 -8.07
CA VAL A 233 -17.36 17.38 -6.70
C VAL A 233 -16.85 18.75 -6.24
N PRO A 234 -17.72 19.72 -5.89
CA PRO A 234 -17.25 21.04 -5.47
C PRO A 234 -16.68 20.95 -4.06
N LYS A 235 -15.35 20.80 -3.99
CA LYS A 235 -14.57 20.42 -2.80
C LYS A 235 -14.88 21.27 -1.56
N GLY A 236 -15.14 22.56 -1.74
CA GLY A 236 -15.54 23.46 -0.67
C GLY A 236 -16.82 23.05 0.06
N LEU A 237 -17.79 22.52 -0.69
CA LEU A 237 -19.15 22.19 -0.25
C LEU A 237 -19.34 20.70 0.08
N GLN A 238 -18.68 19.82 -0.69
CA GLN A 238 -18.92 18.38 -0.68
C GLN A 238 -17.69 17.54 -0.33
N GLY A 239 -16.54 18.19 -0.11
CA GLY A 239 -15.32 17.53 0.39
C GLY A 239 -14.59 16.75 -0.69
N SER A 240 -13.98 15.64 -0.29
CA SER A 240 -13.26 14.74 -1.19
C SER A 240 -13.75 13.32 -0.94
N TRP A 241 -14.42 12.71 -1.93
CA TRP A 241 -15.10 11.44 -1.74
C TRP A 241 -14.12 10.26 -1.75
N VAL A 242 -14.25 9.37 -0.77
CA VAL A 242 -13.31 8.25 -0.52
C VAL A 242 -13.93 6.86 -0.53
N ALA A 243 -15.25 6.75 -0.37
CA ALA A 243 -15.99 5.50 -0.49
C ALA A 243 -17.31 5.73 -1.24
N ILE A 244 -17.76 4.76 -2.02
CA ILE A 244 -19.07 4.76 -2.69
C ILE A 244 -19.77 3.39 -2.60
N CYS A 245 -21.09 3.38 -2.53
CA CYS A 245 -21.89 2.18 -2.76
C CYS A 245 -23.14 2.51 -3.59
N ALA A 246 -23.78 1.51 -4.18
CA ALA A 246 -25.13 1.65 -4.73
C ALA A 246 -26.20 1.42 -3.65
N ASP A 247 -27.36 2.05 -3.78
CA ASP A 247 -28.57 1.69 -3.03
C ASP A 247 -29.49 0.75 -3.84
N ASP A 248 -30.53 0.23 -3.21
CA ASP A 248 -31.52 -0.66 -3.81
C ASP A 248 -32.35 -0.02 -4.92
N LYS A 249 -32.42 1.32 -4.94
CA LYS A 249 -33.10 2.11 -5.98
C LYS A 249 -32.18 2.44 -7.15
N GLY A 250 -30.91 1.99 -7.17
CA GLY A 250 -29.95 2.26 -8.24
C GLY A 250 -29.38 3.69 -8.24
N ARG A 251 -29.44 4.38 -7.10
CA ARG A 251 -28.68 5.59 -6.82
C ARG A 251 -27.33 5.20 -6.20
N LEU A 252 -26.42 6.14 -6.07
CA LEU A 252 -25.16 5.95 -5.36
C LEU A 252 -25.18 6.73 -4.04
N ILE A 253 -24.40 6.28 -3.06
CA ILE A 253 -24.09 7.01 -1.84
C ILE A 253 -22.57 7.14 -1.76
N ALA A 254 -22.07 8.34 -1.48
CA ALA A 254 -20.65 8.66 -1.35
C ALA A 254 -20.34 9.27 0.02
N SER A 255 -19.18 8.94 0.59
CA SER A 255 -18.68 9.58 1.81
C SER A 255 -17.50 10.50 1.50
N ASP A 256 -17.52 11.71 2.05
CA ASP A 256 -16.33 12.56 2.13
C ASP A 256 -15.34 12.05 3.19
N GLN A 257 -14.04 12.32 3.00
CA GLN A 257 -12.96 11.95 3.94
C GLN A 257 -12.84 12.87 5.16
N GLY A 258 -13.44 14.06 5.10
CA GLY A 258 -13.40 15.07 6.14
C GLY A 258 -14.72 15.17 6.91
N GLY A 259 -15.21 16.40 7.07
CA GLY A 259 -16.42 16.74 7.83
C GLY A 259 -17.53 17.35 6.99
N ARG A 260 -17.71 16.91 5.73
CA ARG A 260 -18.76 17.42 4.82
C ARG A 260 -19.98 16.52 4.79
N GLY A 261 -19.80 15.21 4.88
CA GLY A 261 -20.84 14.24 5.19
C GLY A 261 -21.02 13.15 4.14
N LEU A 262 -22.18 12.49 4.20
CA LEU A 262 -22.64 11.56 3.18
C LEU A 262 -23.51 12.27 2.13
N TYR A 263 -23.35 11.88 0.87
CA TYR A 263 -24.07 12.42 -0.27
C TYR A 263 -24.74 11.29 -1.04
N ARG A 264 -26.01 11.46 -1.42
CA ARG A 264 -26.69 10.56 -2.35
C ARG A 264 -26.68 11.18 -3.75
N ILE A 265 -26.38 10.37 -4.74
CA ILE A 265 -26.22 10.77 -6.14
C ILE A 265 -27.22 9.96 -6.97
N ASP A 266 -28.09 10.64 -7.71
CA ASP A 266 -28.88 10.01 -8.76
C ASP A 266 -28.16 10.20 -10.10
N PRO A 267 -27.57 9.14 -10.70
CA PRO A 267 -26.90 9.22 -11.98
C PRO A 267 -27.86 9.04 -13.17
N ARG A 268 -29.19 8.97 -12.93
CA ARG A 268 -30.21 8.71 -13.94
C ARG A 268 -30.81 10.03 -14.43
N GLY A 269 -30.51 10.38 -15.67
CA GLY A 269 -30.96 11.61 -16.32
C GLY A 269 -29.81 12.33 -17.04
N GLU A 270 -30.11 13.48 -17.66
CA GLU A 270 -29.10 14.31 -18.33
C GLU A 270 -28.24 15.11 -17.33
N GLU A 271 -28.83 15.55 -16.22
CA GLU A 271 -28.12 16.19 -15.11
C GLU A 271 -27.98 15.23 -13.92
N ILE A 272 -26.75 15.13 -13.39
CA ILE A 272 -26.48 14.42 -12.14
C ILE A 272 -27.07 15.20 -10.97
N LYS A 273 -27.96 14.57 -10.22
CA LYS A 273 -28.53 15.13 -8.99
C LYS A 273 -27.71 14.64 -7.80
N VAL A 274 -27.29 15.56 -6.94
CA VAL A 274 -26.55 15.26 -5.71
C VAL A 274 -27.26 15.94 -4.55
N GLU A 275 -27.67 15.14 -3.57
CA GLU A 275 -28.27 15.59 -2.31
C GLU A 275 -27.34 15.23 -1.15
N LYS A 276 -27.35 16.04 -0.08
CA LYS A 276 -26.69 15.69 1.17
C LYS A 276 -27.68 14.91 2.04
N LEU A 277 -27.26 13.76 2.57
CA LEU A 277 -28.08 12.99 3.50
C LEU A 277 -28.20 13.72 4.84
N ASN A 278 -29.39 13.70 5.44
CA ASN A 278 -29.68 14.40 6.69
C ASN A 278 -29.17 13.65 7.94
N ILE A 279 -27.90 13.21 7.91
CA ILE A 279 -27.27 12.48 9.02
C ILE A 279 -25.86 13.01 9.30
N ASN A 280 -25.48 13.02 10.58
CA ASN A 280 -24.20 13.57 11.04
C ASN A 280 -23.03 12.57 10.94
N ILE A 281 -22.94 11.86 9.81
CA ILE A 281 -21.86 10.90 9.50
C ILE A 281 -20.95 11.47 8.41
N SER A 282 -19.65 11.28 8.58
CA SER A 282 -18.56 11.73 7.70
C SER A 282 -17.37 10.77 7.85
N SER A 283 -16.33 10.90 7.01
CA SER A 283 -15.12 10.07 7.09
C SER A 283 -15.36 8.55 6.98
N ALA A 284 -16.48 8.08 6.43
CA ALA A 284 -16.68 6.64 6.22
C ALA A 284 -15.77 6.14 5.09
N GLN A 285 -15.03 5.07 5.37
CA GLN A 285 -14.14 4.40 4.40
C GLN A 285 -14.67 3.02 3.98
N GLY A 286 -15.80 2.60 4.54
CA GLY A 286 -16.63 1.53 4.01
C GLY A 286 -18.09 1.96 3.98
N LEU A 287 -18.76 1.72 2.85
CA LEU A 287 -20.19 1.94 2.66
C LEU A 287 -20.82 0.69 2.03
N LEU A 288 -21.95 0.24 2.57
CA LEU A 288 -22.67 -0.92 2.05
C LEU A 288 -24.17 -0.77 2.32
N TYR A 289 -24.98 -0.64 1.28
CA TYR A 289 -26.43 -0.79 1.42
C TYR A 289 -26.80 -2.28 1.42
N ALA A 290 -27.29 -2.79 2.55
CA ALA A 290 -27.67 -4.19 2.73
C ALA A 290 -28.73 -4.36 3.81
N HIS A 291 -29.63 -5.34 3.64
CA HIS A 291 -30.70 -5.67 4.59
C HIS A 291 -31.64 -4.49 4.93
N GLY A 292 -31.88 -3.59 3.96
CA GLY A 292 -32.74 -2.42 4.14
C GLY A 292 -32.09 -1.26 4.92
N ALA A 293 -30.78 -1.34 5.19
CA ALA A 293 -30.03 -0.34 5.92
C ALA A 293 -28.74 0.04 5.20
N LEU A 294 -28.26 1.26 5.43
CA LEU A 294 -26.91 1.66 5.03
C LEU A 294 -25.95 1.34 6.18
N TRP A 295 -25.03 0.41 5.93
CA TRP A 295 -23.93 0.11 6.83
C TRP A 295 -22.75 0.99 6.48
N VAL A 296 -22.17 1.62 7.50
CA VAL A 296 -21.01 2.52 7.33
C VAL A 296 -19.91 2.12 8.29
N ASN A 297 -18.66 2.14 7.82
CA ASN A 297 -17.50 1.94 8.66
C ASN A 297 -16.72 3.25 8.76
N ILE A 298 -16.84 3.90 9.91
CA ILE A 298 -16.40 5.27 10.14
C ILE A 298 -14.93 5.33 10.51
N HIS A 299 -14.21 6.26 9.92
CA HIS A 299 -12.86 6.60 10.29
C HIS A 299 -12.80 7.77 11.29
N GLY A 300 -12.08 7.60 12.41
CA GLY A 300 -11.75 8.71 13.32
C GLY A 300 -12.82 8.98 14.39
N GLY A 301 -13.47 10.14 14.34
CA GLY A 301 -14.51 10.50 15.33
C GLY A 301 -15.73 9.59 15.17
N GLY A 302 -16.10 8.83 16.21
CA GLY A 302 -17.12 7.79 16.11
C GLY A 302 -16.64 6.48 15.47
N SER A 303 -15.33 6.27 15.31
CA SER A 303 -14.75 5.13 14.60
C SER A 303 -15.38 3.77 14.91
N GLY A 304 -15.81 3.05 13.87
CA GLY A 304 -16.45 1.74 13.97
C GLY A 304 -17.53 1.49 12.93
N VAL A 305 -18.16 0.33 13.02
CA VAL A 305 -19.30 -0.05 12.17
C VAL A 305 -20.59 0.50 12.77
N HIS A 306 -21.36 1.21 11.96
CA HIS A 306 -22.70 1.70 12.27
C HIS A 306 -23.73 1.12 11.28
N ARG A 307 -24.99 1.05 11.73
CA ARG A 307 -26.16 0.75 10.89
C ARG A 307 -27.08 1.95 10.87
N LEU A 308 -27.33 2.48 9.68
CA LEU A 308 -28.19 3.62 9.43
C LEU A 308 -29.50 3.13 8.81
N THR A 309 -30.64 3.46 9.42
CA THR A 309 -31.97 3.00 9.02
C THR A 309 -32.88 4.20 8.74
N ASP A 310 -33.76 4.04 7.76
CA ASP A 310 -34.94 4.88 7.50
C ASP A 310 -36.12 4.25 8.25
N THR A 311 -36.67 4.92 9.26
CA THR A 311 -37.74 4.37 10.12
C THR A 311 -39.11 4.97 9.89
N ASP A 312 -39.24 6.06 9.13
CA ASP A 312 -40.52 6.71 8.80
C ASP A 312 -40.89 6.65 7.31
N GLY A 313 -39.96 6.24 6.45
CA GLY A 313 -40.15 6.04 5.01
C GLY A 313 -39.95 7.31 4.17
N ASP A 314 -39.33 8.37 4.71
CA ASP A 314 -39.09 9.63 3.99
C ASP A 314 -37.92 9.58 2.98
N ASP A 315 -37.24 8.44 2.86
CA ASP A 315 -36.02 8.23 2.05
C ASP A 315 -34.78 8.96 2.59
N GLN A 316 -34.74 9.31 3.89
CA GLN A 316 -33.55 9.69 4.66
C GLN A 316 -33.24 8.65 5.74
N PHE A 317 -32.03 8.71 6.32
CA PHE A 317 -31.67 7.87 7.45
C PHE A 317 -31.79 8.69 8.74
N ASP A 318 -32.77 8.37 9.57
CA ASP A 318 -33.09 9.05 10.82
C ASP A 318 -32.49 8.34 12.06
N LYS A 319 -32.22 7.04 11.95
CA LYS A 319 -31.69 6.22 13.05
C LYS A 319 -30.26 5.74 12.79
N ASP A 320 -29.34 6.10 13.71
CA ASP A 320 -27.96 5.61 13.78
C ASP A 320 -27.78 4.62 14.95
N GLU A 321 -27.23 3.43 14.67
CA GLU A 321 -26.85 2.43 15.67
C GLU A 321 -25.35 2.09 15.56
N HIS A 322 -24.56 2.43 16.60
CA HIS A 322 -23.13 2.07 16.66
C HIS A 322 -22.98 0.57 17.01
N ILE A 323 -22.83 -0.26 15.98
CA ILE A 323 -22.82 -1.74 16.09
C ILE A 323 -21.51 -2.25 16.72
N MET A 324 -20.37 -1.71 16.29
CA MET A 324 -19.05 -2.14 16.79
C MET A 324 -18.05 -0.98 16.78
N PRO A 325 -17.67 -0.43 17.94
CA PRO A 325 -16.59 0.55 18.04
C PRO A 325 -15.25 -0.07 17.64
N LEU A 326 -14.53 0.56 16.70
CA LEU A 326 -13.21 0.11 16.23
C LEU A 326 -12.13 1.10 16.65
N ARG A 327 -11.08 0.61 17.32
CA ARG A 327 -9.95 1.45 17.76
C ARG A 327 -8.86 1.46 16.69
N GLY A 328 -8.93 2.43 15.78
CA GLY A 328 -7.93 2.68 14.74
C GLY A 328 -7.97 4.14 14.25
N GLY A 329 -6.96 4.54 13.46
CA GLY A 329 -6.83 5.92 13.01
C GLY A 329 -5.77 6.12 11.92
N GLY A 330 -5.87 7.21 11.18
CA GLY A 330 -5.02 7.51 10.02
C GLY A 330 -5.30 6.62 8.80
N GLU A 331 -4.42 6.65 7.82
CA GLU A 331 -4.58 5.94 6.53
C GLU A 331 -4.73 4.41 6.66
N HIS A 332 -4.46 3.83 7.83
CA HIS A 332 -4.57 2.39 8.11
C HIS A 332 -5.68 2.03 9.13
N GLY A 333 -6.76 2.81 9.10
CA GLY A 333 -7.93 2.68 9.96
C GLY A 333 -8.87 1.52 9.61
N PRO A 334 -10.11 1.57 10.12
CA PRO A 334 -11.20 0.73 9.64
C PRO A 334 -11.59 1.16 8.22
N HIS A 335 -11.83 0.18 7.34
CA HIS A 335 -12.04 0.41 5.90
C HIS A 335 -13.32 -0.30 5.39
N ALA A 336 -13.26 -1.01 4.27
CA ALA A 336 -14.46 -1.40 3.55
C ALA A 336 -15.37 -2.44 4.23
N LEU A 337 -16.60 -2.53 3.68
CA LEU A 337 -17.65 -3.46 4.03
C LEU A 337 -18.15 -4.16 2.76
N VAL A 338 -18.31 -5.49 2.76
CA VAL A 338 -18.92 -6.21 1.63
C VAL A 338 -19.91 -7.28 2.10
N LEU A 339 -21.02 -7.43 1.38
CA LEU A 339 -22.03 -8.46 1.64
C LEU A 339 -21.60 -9.81 1.04
N SER A 340 -21.79 -10.90 1.77
CA SER A 340 -21.54 -12.26 1.26
C SER A 340 -22.53 -12.63 0.14
N PRO A 341 -22.14 -13.48 -0.83
CA PRO A 341 -23.02 -13.87 -1.94
C PRO A 341 -24.30 -14.60 -1.48
N ASP A 342 -24.24 -15.31 -0.35
CA ASP A 342 -25.39 -15.96 0.28
C ASP A 342 -26.26 -15.01 1.12
N LYS A 343 -25.88 -13.72 1.20
CA LYS A 343 -26.55 -12.64 1.93
C LYS A 343 -26.75 -12.92 3.42
N LYS A 344 -25.86 -13.68 4.05
CA LYS A 344 -25.92 -13.98 5.50
C LYS A 344 -24.99 -13.14 6.35
N TYR A 345 -23.87 -12.71 5.78
CA TYR A 345 -22.79 -12.06 6.51
C TYR A 345 -22.34 -10.78 5.82
N ILE A 346 -22.07 -9.75 6.62
CA ILE A 346 -21.30 -8.58 6.19
C ILE A 346 -19.86 -8.81 6.66
N TYR A 347 -18.93 -8.70 5.73
CA TYR A 347 -17.50 -8.75 5.99
C TYR A 347 -16.98 -7.32 6.19
N VAL A 348 -15.99 -7.16 7.06
CA VAL A 348 -15.39 -5.87 7.44
C VAL A 348 -13.86 -5.97 7.52
N VAL A 349 -13.17 -4.95 7.01
CA VAL A 349 -11.70 -4.85 7.02
C VAL A 349 -11.22 -3.83 8.06
N GLY A 350 -10.11 -4.17 8.75
CA GLY A 350 -9.31 -3.23 9.51
C GLY A 350 -7.83 -3.28 9.12
N GLY A 351 -7.24 -2.12 8.81
CA GLY A 351 -5.80 -2.00 8.58
C GLY A 351 -4.97 -2.30 9.84
N ASN A 352 -3.65 -2.41 9.73
CA ASN A 352 -2.78 -2.78 10.86
C ASN A 352 -2.72 -1.76 12.01
N MET A 353 -3.23 -0.53 11.83
CA MET A 353 -3.41 0.45 12.91
C MET A 353 -4.79 0.36 13.56
N THR A 354 -5.64 -0.57 13.11
CA THR A 354 -6.93 -0.87 13.72
C THR A 354 -6.82 -2.12 14.59
N THR A 355 -7.08 -1.95 15.87
CA THR A 355 -7.10 -3.03 16.84
C THR A 355 -8.28 -3.94 16.52
N LEU A 356 -8.03 -5.25 16.37
CA LEU A 356 -9.10 -6.24 16.21
C LEU A 356 -10.05 -6.15 17.42
N PRO A 357 -11.37 -5.97 17.22
CA PRO A 357 -12.32 -5.91 18.32
C PRO A 357 -12.44 -7.27 19.03
N LYS A 358 -13.11 -7.29 20.19
CA LYS A 358 -13.47 -8.55 20.84
C LYS A 358 -14.53 -9.25 19.99
N VAL A 359 -14.13 -10.34 19.32
CA VAL A 359 -15.00 -11.19 18.50
C VAL A 359 -15.64 -12.33 19.33
N THR A 360 -16.72 -12.92 18.81
CA THR A 360 -17.39 -14.09 19.39
C THR A 360 -16.60 -15.37 19.11
N HIS A 361 -16.05 -15.50 17.90
CA HIS A 361 -15.22 -16.63 17.47
C HIS A 361 -14.06 -16.15 16.58
N SER A 362 -13.05 -16.98 16.36
CA SER A 362 -11.97 -16.71 15.40
C SER A 362 -11.65 -17.96 14.61
N ARG A 363 -11.68 -17.86 13.27
CA ARG A 363 -11.22 -18.93 12.36
C ARG A 363 -9.70 -19.05 12.37
N VAL A 364 -9.02 -17.94 12.62
CA VAL A 364 -7.57 -17.92 12.86
C VAL A 364 -7.30 -18.41 14.30
N PRO A 365 -6.41 -19.39 14.52
CA PRO A 365 -5.95 -19.75 15.85
C PRO A 365 -5.41 -18.53 16.62
N THR A 366 -5.79 -18.39 17.89
CA THR A 366 -5.53 -17.17 18.69
C THR A 366 -4.21 -17.16 19.44
N ASN A 367 -3.34 -18.15 19.21
CA ASN A 367 -1.96 -18.24 19.70
C ASN A 367 -1.00 -17.30 18.93
N TRP A 368 -1.44 -16.08 18.61
CA TRP A 368 -0.72 -15.13 17.77
C TRP A 368 0.72 -14.87 18.27
N GLY A 369 1.62 -14.68 17.33
CA GLY A 369 3.01 -14.36 17.63
C GLY A 369 3.73 -13.76 16.42
N GLU A 370 4.94 -13.27 16.69
CA GLU A 370 5.79 -12.65 15.69
C GLU A 370 6.59 -13.70 14.89
N ASP A 371 6.90 -14.84 15.52
CA ASP A 371 7.56 -16.02 14.96
C ASP A 371 8.86 -15.75 14.19
N HIS A 372 9.75 -15.00 14.83
CA HIS A 372 11.15 -14.79 14.41
C HIS A 372 12.11 -15.50 15.36
N LEU A 373 13.00 -16.33 14.82
CA LEU A 373 14.03 -17.04 15.59
C LEU A 373 15.15 -16.12 16.05
N LEU A 374 15.61 -15.24 15.15
CA LEU A 374 16.62 -14.21 15.44
C LEU A 374 15.96 -12.85 15.65
N LYS A 375 16.68 -11.94 16.33
CA LYS A 375 16.17 -10.61 16.66
C LYS A 375 15.72 -9.87 15.39
N ARG A 376 14.43 -9.50 15.32
CA ARG A 376 13.95 -8.56 14.30
C ARG A 376 14.22 -7.10 14.67
N LEU A 377 14.35 -6.26 13.66
CA LEU A 377 14.35 -4.81 13.77
C LEU A 377 13.04 -4.22 13.21
N PRO A 378 12.43 -3.24 13.91
CA PRO A 378 11.27 -2.48 13.40
C PRO A 378 11.68 -1.57 12.23
N ASP A 379 10.72 -0.88 11.62
CA ASP A 379 11.00 0.14 10.60
C ASP A 379 12.04 1.16 11.11
N ALA A 380 13.05 1.44 10.27
CA ALA A 380 14.17 2.30 10.64
C ALA A 380 13.79 3.80 10.81
N ARG A 381 12.55 4.18 10.51
CA ARG A 381 11.97 5.51 10.72
C ARG A 381 10.79 5.49 11.73
N GLY A 382 10.56 4.36 12.41
CA GLY A 382 9.54 4.19 13.44
C GLY A 382 8.13 3.86 12.96
N HIS A 383 7.87 3.74 11.65
CA HIS A 383 6.53 3.45 11.14
C HIS A 383 6.01 2.09 11.64
N ALA A 384 4.84 2.10 12.27
CA ALA A 384 4.20 0.91 12.85
C ALA A 384 5.10 0.07 13.79
N ALA A 385 6.16 0.66 14.38
CA ALA A 385 7.19 -0.07 15.13
C ALA A 385 6.65 -0.87 16.34
N ASN A 386 5.54 -0.42 16.91
CA ASN A 386 4.89 -1.02 18.09
C ASN A 386 3.70 -1.94 17.75
N ILE A 387 3.28 -2.02 16.49
CA ILE A 387 2.21 -2.94 16.06
C ILE A 387 2.75 -4.37 16.06
N ARG A 388 1.90 -5.33 16.44
CA ARG A 388 2.16 -6.78 16.53
C ARG A 388 1.05 -7.56 15.84
N ALA A 389 1.20 -8.88 15.72
CA ALA A 389 0.09 -9.77 15.40
C ALA A 389 -1.13 -9.47 16.33
N PRO A 390 -2.37 -9.45 15.82
CA PRO A 390 -2.81 -9.97 14.52
C PRO A 390 -2.74 -8.95 13.37
N GLY A 391 -2.07 -7.80 13.54
CA GLY A 391 -1.90 -6.68 12.59
C GLY A 391 -2.50 -6.86 11.19
N GLY A 392 -3.57 -6.11 10.92
CA GLY A 392 -4.33 -6.11 9.66
C GLY A 392 -5.21 -7.35 9.54
N TRP A 393 -6.53 -7.16 9.45
CA TRP A 393 -7.49 -8.26 9.62
C TRP A 393 -8.77 -8.08 8.81
N ILE A 394 -9.43 -9.21 8.55
CA ILE A 394 -10.78 -9.30 8.00
C ILE A 394 -11.64 -10.11 8.96
N ALA A 395 -12.78 -9.56 9.35
CA ALA A 395 -13.80 -10.22 10.17
C ALA A 395 -15.15 -10.20 9.43
N ARG A 396 -16.14 -10.91 9.98
CA ARG A 396 -17.52 -10.86 9.51
C ARG A 396 -18.51 -10.91 10.67
N PHE A 397 -19.72 -10.44 10.42
CA PHE A 397 -20.84 -10.46 11.36
C PHE A 397 -22.15 -10.74 10.59
N ASP A 398 -23.21 -11.13 11.30
CA ASP A 398 -24.50 -11.45 10.67
C ASP A 398 -25.31 -10.19 10.29
N LYS A 399 -26.42 -10.38 9.55
CA LYS A 399 -27.33 -9.31 9.14
C LYS A 399 -27.85 -8.40 10.27
N ASP A 400 -27.76 -8.82 11.53
CA ASP A 400 -28.26 -8.09 12.70
C ASP A 400 -27.13 -7.36 13.46
N GLY A 401 -25.89 -7.42 12.96
CA GLY A 401 -24.71 -6.80 13.57
C GLY A 401 -23.99 -7.68 14.60
N LYS A 402 -24.39 -8.96 14.74
CA LYS A 402 -23.99 -9.86 15.82
C LYS A 402 -23.06 -10.99 15.34
N ASN A 403 -22.66 -11.85 16.27
CA ASN A 403 -21.87 -13.07 16.01
C ASN A 403 -20.58 -12.80 15.21
N TRP A 404 -19.78 -11.85 15.71
CA TRP A 404 -18.54 -11.43 15.07
C TRP A 404 -17.52 -12.58 15.04
N GLU A 405 -16.95 -12.85 13.86
CA GLU A 405 -16.00 -13.92 13.61
C GLU A 405 -14.80 -13.39 12.82
N THR A 406 -13.58 -13.54 13.35
CA THR A 406 -12.35 -13.23 12.59
C THR A 406 -12.17 -14.28 11.49
N VAL A 407 -11.96 -13.85 10.25
CA VAL A 407 -11.79 -14.71 9.07
C VAL A 407 -10.32 -14.90 8.73
N ALA A 408 -9.55 -13.81 8.67
CA ALA A 408 -8.13 -13.79 8.28
C ALA A 408 -7.38 -12.62 8.92
N MET A 409 -6.05 -12.70 8.97
CA MET A 409 -5.16 -11.71 9.57
C MET A 409 -3.81 -11.59 8.84
N GLY A 410 -2.91 -10.73 9.35
CA GLY A 410 -1.54 -10.63 8.86
C GLY A 410 -1.40 -9.78 7.59
N PHE A 411 -2.25 -8.77 7.43
CA PHE A 411 -2.18 -7.76 6.36
C PHE A 411 -1.44 -6.49 6.83
N ARG A 412 -0.97 -5.63 5.91
CA ARG A 412 -0.47 -4.30 6.30
C ARG A 412 -1.61 -3.28 6.35
N ASN A 413 -2.19 -3.05 5.20
CA ASN A 413 -3.33 -2.18 5.01
C ASN A 413 -4.09 -2.71 3.80
N THR A 414 -4.85 -3.77 4.04
CA THR A 414 -5.95 -4.12 3.15
C THR A 414 -6.96 -3.00 3.26
N TYR A 415 -7.29 -2.37 2.13
CA TYR A 415 -8.29 -1.32 2.10
C TYR A 415 -9.68 -1.92 1.87
N ASP A 416 -9.78 -2.82 0.89
CA ASP A 416 -11.05 -3.34 0.41
C ASP A 416 -10.94 -4.78 -0.13
N MET A 417 -12.09 -5.40 -0.37
CA MET A 417 -12.30 -6.81 -0.69
C MET A 417 -13.59 -7.03 -1.49
N ALA A 418 -13.57 -8.01 -2.39
CA ALA A 418 -14.74 -8.41 -3.17
C ALA A 418 -14.84 -9.93 -3.36
N PHE A 419 -16.07 -10.42 -3.56
CA PHE A 419 -16.32 -11.82 -3.88
C PHE A 419 -16.29 -12.07 -5.39
N ASN A 420 -15.73 -13.22 -5.79
CA ASN A 420 -15.78 -13.70 -7.17
C ASN A 420 -17.08 -14.48 -7.49
N VAL A 421 -17.20 -14.94 -8.75
CA VAL A 421 -18.36 -15.69 -9.26
C VAL A 421 -18.62 -17.03 -8.55
N ASP A 422 -17.60 -17.63 -7.93
CA ASP A 422 -17.72 -18.88 -7.17
C ASP A 422 -18.01 -18.63 -5.67
N GLY A 423 -18.06 -17.36 -5.25
CA GLY A 423 -18.26 -16.92 -3.86
C GLY A 423 -17.02 -16.98 -2.98
N GLU A 424 -15.84 -16.85 -3.57
CA GLU A 424 -14.55 -16.76 -2.87
C GLU A 424 -14.13 -15.31 -2.68
N LEU A 425 -13.56 -14.99 -1.51
CA LEU A 425 -13.21 -13.62 -1.14
C LEU A 425 -11.81 -13.26 -1.64
N PHE A 426 -11.66 -12.08 -2.22
CA PHE A 426 -10.37 -11.50 -2.61
C PHE A 426 -10.18 -10.13 -1.99
N ALA A 427 -8.93 -9.75 -1.72
CA ALA A 427 -8.61 -8.47 -1.08
C ALA A 427 -7.29 -7.88 -1.60
N TYR A 428 -7.15 -6.55 -1.52
CA TYR A 428 -5.96 -5.83 -2.00
C TYR A 428 -5.21 -5.16 -0.83
N ASP A 429 -4.01 -5.67 -0.51
CA ASP A 429 -3.17 -5.23 0.62
C ASP A 429 -1.97 -4.39 0.15
N SER A 430 -1.69 -3.29 0.86
CA SER A 430 -0.48 -2.48 0.65
C SER A 430 0.79 -3.21 1.08
N ASP A 431 1.97 -2.66 0.79
CA ASP A 431 3.12 -2.89 1.66
C ASP A 431 3.80 -1.55 2.01
N MET A 432 5.09 -1.57 2.35
CA MET A 432 5.84 -0.41 2.81
C MET A 432 6.87 -0.02 1.73
N GLU A 433 6.54 0.91 0.84
CA GLU A 433 7.44 1.35 -0.25
C GLU A 433 8.76 1.93 0.27
N TRP A 434 8.80 2.35 1.55
CA TRP A 434 10.03 2.79 2.21
C TRP A 434 11.03 1.64 2.45
N ASP A 435 10.60 0.38 2.37
CA ASP A 435 11.44 -0.82 2.41
C ASP A 435 11.98 -1.22 1.03
N ALA A 436 11.64 -0.51 -0.06
CA ALA A 436 12.05 -0.90 -1.41
C ALA A 436 13.55 -1.19 -1.52
N GLY A 437 13.91 -2.30 -2.17
CA GLY A 437 15.28 -2.83 -2.23
C GLY A 437 15.67 -3.82 -1.13
N THR A 438 14.90 -3.96 -0.06
CA THR A 438 15.17 -4.94 1.02
C THR A 438 14.65 -6.35 0.71
N PRO A 439 15.15 -7.41 1.38
CA PRO A 439 14.62 -8.77 1.23
C PRO A 439 13.21 -8.98 1.83
N TRP A 440 12.74 -8.11 2.74
CA TRP A 440 11.38 -8.19 3.32
C TRP A 440 10.33 -7.35 2.59
N TYR A 441 10.72 -6.36 1.76
CA TYR A 441 9.76 -5.64 0.91
C TYR A 441 8.98 -6.60 0.00
N ARG A 442 7.66 -6.46 0.00
CA ARG A 442 6.73 -7.06 -0.96
C ARG A 442 6.08 -5.92 -1.77
N PRO A 443 5.66 -6.14 -3.02
CA PRO A 443 4.74 -5.20 -3.66
C PRO A 443 3.38 -5.19 -2.94
N THR A 444 2.47 -4.31 -3.40
CA THR A 444 1.04 -4.44 -3.12
C THR A 444 0.55 -5.80 -3.65
N ARG A 445 -0.39 -6.42 -2.94
CA ARG A 445 -0.71 -7.86 -3.08
C ARG A 445 -2.20 -8.09 -3.22
N PHE A 446 -2.56 -8.83 -4.27
CA PHE A 446 -3.91 -9.34 -4.47
C PHE A 446 -3.98 -10.74 -3.87
N TYR A 447 -4.83 -10.91 -2.86
CA TYR A 447 -4.96 -12.14 -2.07
C TYR A 447 -6.28 -12.84 -2.36
N HIS A 448 -6.24 -14.17 -2.47
CA HIS A 448 -7.41 -15.02 -2.22
C HIS A 448 -7.48 -15.27 -0.71
N VAL A 449 -8.56 -14.82 -0.07
CA VAL A 449 -8.73 -14.80 1.39
C VAL A 449 -9.50 -16.04 1.85
N THR A 450 -8.75 -17.07 2.27
CA THR A 450 -9.31 -18.32 2.79
C THR A 450 -9.51 -18.26 4.32
N SER A 451 -10.29 -19.19 4.87
CA SER A 451 -10.58 -19.24 6.32
C SER A 451 -9.31 -19.51 7.13
N GLY A 452 -9.14 -18.76 8.21
CA GLY A 452 -8.04 -18.94 9.18
C GLY A 452 -6.68 -18.46 8.69
N ALA A 453 -6.59 -17.73 7.57
CA ALA A 453 -5.34 -17.28 6.98
C ALA A 453 -4.55 -16.29 7.88
N ASP A 454 -3.23 -16.46 7.95
CA ASP A 454 -2.25 -15.43 8.33
C ASP A 454 -1.37 -15.15 7.10
N PHE A 455 -1.37 -13.91 6.62
CA PHE A 455 -0.59 -13.48 5.46
C PHE A 455 0.81 -12.94 5.81
N GLY A 456 1.23 -13.11 7.07
CA GLY A 456 2.61 -12.99 7.50
C GLY A 456 3.15 -11.56 7.61
N TRP A 457 2.29 -10.52 7.51
CA TRP A 457 2.74 -9.16 7.79
C TRP A 457 3.13 -9.03 9.27
N ARG A 458 4.33 -8.49 9.49
CA ARG A 458 4.85 -8.03 10.79
C ARG A 458 5.71 -6.78 10.52
N THR A 459 5.96 -5.96 11.54
CA THR A 459 6.63 -4.65 11.33
C THR A 459 8.13 -4.76 10.99
N GLY A 460 8.59 -3.88 10.09
CA GLY A 460 9.98 -3.80 9.64
C GLY A 460 10.50 -5.09 9.00
N THR A 461 11.65 -5.55 9.48
CA THR A 461 12.35 -6.76 9.00
C THR A 461 11.59 -8.08 9.25
N GLY A 462 10.48 -8.04 9.98
CA GLY A 462 9.75 -9.24 10.44
C GLY A 462 8.76 -9.86 9.44
N LYS A 463 8.54 -9.29 8.24
CA LYS A 463 7.57 -9.83 7.29
C LYS A 463 7.95 -11.26 6.89
N TRP A 464 7.04 -12.21 7.06
CA TRP A 464 7.33 -13.62 6.77
C TRP A 464 7.54 -13.85 5.26
N PRO A 465 8.38 -14.83 4.88
CA PRO A 465 8.41 -15.38 3.53
C PRO A 465 7.10 -16.12 3.17
N GLN A 466 6.74 -16.11 1.89
CA GLN A 466 5.50 -16.72 1.37
C GLN A 466 5.63 -18.24 1.12
N TRP A 467 6.84 -18.79 1.31
CA TRP A 467 7.14 -20.23 1.30
C TRP A 467 6.97 -20.89 2.68
N TYR A 468 6.71 -20.13 3.74
CA TYR A 468 6.40 -20.71 5.05
C TYR A 468 5.06 -21.48 4.99
N PRO A 469 4.97 -22.71 5.53
CA PRO A 469 3.71 -23.45 5.59
C PRO A 469 2.65 -22.73 6.42
N ASP A 470 3.07 -21.94 7.43
CA ASP A 470 2.21 -21.09 8.25
C ASP A 470 1.97 -19.67 7.67
N CYS A 471 2.24 -19.47 6.37
CA CYS A 471 1.85 -18.28 5.60
C CYS A 471 1.17 -18.67 4.26
N LEU A 472 0.10 -17.98 3.86
CA LEU A 472 -0.50 -18.16 2.52
C LEU A 472 0.04 -17.13 1.49
N PRO A 473 0.12 -17.50 0.20
CA PRO A 473 0.69 -16.64 -0.82
C PRO A 473 -0.36 -15.66 -1.35
N PRO A 474 0.04 -14.54 -1.97
CA PRO A 474 -0.85 -13.77 -2.82
C PRO A 474 -1.19 -14.56 -4.09
N ALA A 475 -2.39 -14.32 -4.64
CA ALA A 475 -2.74 -14.76 -5.98
C ALA A 475 -1.97 -13.97 -7.06
N TYR A 476 -1.60 -12.71 -6.77
CA TYR A 476 -0.74 -11.88 -7.61
C TYR A 476 -0.03 -10.75 -6.83
N GLY A 477 1.19 -10.37 -7.24
CA GLY A 477 1.89 -9.18 -6.75
C GLY A 477 1.76 -8.03 -7.76
N ILE A 478 0.97 -6.99 -7.45
CA ILE A 478 0.56 -5.97 -8.42
C ILE A 478 1.69 -5.00 -8.76
N GLY A 479 2.39 -4.46 -7.75
CA GLY A 479 3.47 -3.50 -7.97
C GLY A 479 3.68 -2.57 -6.77
N PRO A 480 4.35 -1.42 -6.96
CA PRO A 480 4.23 -0.31 -6.03
C PRO A 480 2.86 0.34 -6.18
N GLY A 481 2.27 0.82 -5.10
CA GLY A 481 0.96 1.49 -5.16
C GLY A 481 0.42 1.84 -3.78
N SER A 482 -0.76 2.47 -3.76
CA SER A 482 -1.58 2.68 -2.57
C SER A 482 -2.95 2.06 -2.85
N PRO A 483 -3.17 0.79 -2.43
CA PRO A 483 -4.45 0.11 -2.54
C PRO A 483 -5.58 0.95 -1.96
N VAL A 484 -6.63 1.07 -2.76
CA VAL A 484 -7.93 1.61 -2.36
C VAL A 484 -9.02 0.63 -2.86
N GLY A 485 -10.22 1.09 -3.23
CA GLY A 485 -11.39 0.23 -3.49
C GLY A 485 -11.16 -1.03 -4.34
N VAL A 486 -11.96 -2.06 -4.05
CA VAL A 486 -11.92 -3.38 -4.67
C VAL A 486 -13.34 -3.85 -4.99
N THR A 487 -13.65 -3.95 -6.28
CA THR A 487 -15.02 -4.19 -6.76
C THR A 487 -15.11 -5.49 -7.55
N SER A 488 -16.18 -6.26 -7.37
CA SER A 488 -16.47 -7.40 -8.25
C SER A 488 -17.07 -6.93 -9.57
N GLY A 489 -16.69 -7.53 -10.70
CA GLY A 489 -17.34 -7.27 -11.99
C GLY A 489 -18.77 -7.82 -12.11
N LEU A 490 -19.23 -8.60 -11.13
CA LEU A 490 -20.52 -9.27 -11.17
C LEU A 490 -21.69 -8.27 -11.21
N GLY A 491 -22.68 -8.57 -12.04
CA GLY A 491 -23.84 -7.70 -12.29
C GLY A 491 -23.58 -6.58 -13.31
N ALA A 492 -22.33 -6.34 -13.71
CA ALA A 492 -22.03 -5.36 -14.75
C ALA A 492 -22.49 -5.85 -16.13
N LYS A 493 -23.00 -4.93 -16.97
CA LYS A 493 -23.26 -5.17 -18.41
C LYS A 493 -21.97 -5.10 -19.21
N PHE A 494 -20.98 -5.87 -18.79
CA PHE A 494 -19.67 -6.02 -19.40
C PHE A 494 -19.54 -7.42 -20.02
N PRO A 495 -18.57 -7.67 -20.92
CA PRO A 495 -18.33 -9.02 -21.44
C PRO A 495 -17.95 -10.00 -20.33
N ALA A 496 -18.20 -11.30 -20.57
CA ALA A 496 -18.05 -12.35 -19.56
C ALA A 496 -16.66 -12.41 -18.86
N LYS A 497 -15.58 -12.03 -19.57
CA LYS A 497 -14.23 -11.89 -19.00
C LYS A 497 -14.20 -10.89 -17.84
N TYR A 498 -14.77 -9.71 -18.08
CA TYR A 498 -14.78 -8.58 -17.17
C TYR A 498 -15.78 -8.74 -16.03
N GLN A 499 -16.93 -9.38 -16.27
CA GLN A 499 -17.85 -9.76 -15.18
C GLN A 499 -17.20 -10.70 -14.16
N LYS A 500 -16.28 -11.58 -14.59
CA LYS A 500 -15.56 -12.52 -13.72
C LYS A 500 -14.32 -11.92 -13.04
N ALA A 501 -13.90 -10.73 -13.44
CA ALA A 501 -12.73 -10.06 -12.88
C ALA A 501 -13.03 -9.43 -11.52
N ILE A 502 -11.99 -9.29 -10.70
CA ILE A 502 -12.00 -8.41 -9.53
C ILE A 502 -11.20 -7.16 -9.88
N TYR A 503 -11.76 -5.98 -9.65
CA TYR A 503 -11.14 -4.71 -9.95
C TYR A 503 -10.41 -4.18 -8.72
N CYS A 504 -9.14 -3.82 -8.85
CA CYS A 504 -8.32 -3.27 -7.77
C CYS A 504 -7.86 -1.86 -8.15
N LEU A 505 -8.24 -0.87 -7.35
CA LEU A 505 -7.94 0.54 -7.60
C LEU A 505 -6.65 0.96 -6.87
N ASP A 506 -5.82 1.79 -7.51
CA ASP A 506 -4.61 2.39 -6.94
C ASP A 506 -4.67 3.93 -6.99
N TRP A 507 -4.55 4.55 -5.82
CA TRP A 507 -4.50 6.01 -5.67
C TRP A 507 -3.18 6.63 -6.15
N THR A 508 -2.05 5.90 -6.08
CA THR A 508 -0.71 6.46 -6.30
C THR A 508 -0.38 6.71 -7.77
N TYR A 509 -0.62 5.71 -8.63
CA TYR A 509 -0.38 5.78 -10.08
C TYR A 509 -1.68 5.89 -10.88
N GLY A 510 -2.81 6.07 -10.20
CA GLY A 510 -4.12 6.36 -10.77
C GLY A 510 -4.61 5.29 -11.74
N THR A 511 -4.62 4.05 -11.25
CA THR A 511 -4.78 2.86 -12.09
C THR A 511 -5.79 1.88 -11.49
N MET A 512 -6.82 1.54 -12.26
CA MET A 512 -7.74 0.44 -12.00
C MET A 512 -7.23 -0.79 -12.75
N SER A 513 -6.93 -1.84 -12.00
CA SER A 513 -6.47 -3.12 -12.55
C SER A 513 -7.64 -4.12 -12.55
N ALA A 514 -7.95 -4.71 -13.70
CA ALA A 514 -8.82 -5.89 -13.76
C ALA A 514 -7.97 -7.13 -13.49
N MET A 515 -8.23 -7.80 -12.38
CA MET A 515 -7.58 -9.05 -11.98
C MET A 515 -8.38 -10.22 -12.56
N HIS A 516 -7.87 -10.82 -13.63
CA HIS A 516 -8.44 -11.98 -14.28
C HIS A 516 -7.98 -13.23 -13.53
N ILE A 517 -8.88 -13.81 -12.74
CA ILE A 517 -8.56 -14.93 -11.86
C ILE A 517 -8.75 -16.28 -12.56
N THR A 518 -7.83 -17.21 -12.31
CA THR A 518 -7.86 -18.59 -12.81
C THR A 518 -7.84 -19.55 -11.64
N ALA A 519 -8.75 -20.51 -11.62
CA ALA A 519 -8.79 -21.52 -10.56
C ALA A 519 -7.57 -22.45 -10.65
N ASP A 520 -6.86 -22.62 -9.53
CA ASP A 520 -5.71 -23.51 -9.38
C ASP A 520 -5.93 -24.34 -8.10
N GLY A 521 -6.36 -25.59 -8.28
CA GLY A 521 -6.78 -26.47 -7.19
C GLY A 521 -7.90 -25.85 -6.34
N ALA A 522 -7.68 -25.77 -5.03
CA ALA A 522 -8.60 -25.19 -4.04
C ALA A 522 -8.51 -23.65 -3.95
N SER A 523 -7.70 -23.02 -4.79
CA SER A 523 -7.34 -21.60 -4.75
C SER A 523 -7.30 -20.99 -6.16
N TYR A 524 -6.64 -19.85 -6.31
CA TYR A 524 -6.58 -19.11 -7.58
C TYR A 524 -5.21 -18.46 -7.80
N THR A 525 -4.80 -18.45 -9.06
CA THR A 525 -3.82 -17.50 -9.61
C THR A 525 -4.56 -16.33 -10.26
N ALA A 526 -3.86 -15.25 -10.61
CA ALA A 526 -4.46 -14.16 -11.37
C ALA A 526 -3.49 -13.55 -12.39
N GLU A 527 -4.04 -12.97 -13.45
CA GLU A 527 -3.34 -12.09 -14.38
C GLU A 527 -3.86 -10.66 -14.22
N ARG A 528 -2.99 -9.67 -14.40
CA ARG A 528 -3.32 -8.25 -14.28
C ARG A 528 -3.51 -7.61 -15.65
N GLU A 529 -4.70 -7.11 -15.92
CA GLU A 529 -4.95 -6.17 -17.01
C GLU A 529 -5.09 -4.74 -16.47
N GLU A 530 -4.52 -3.76 -17.16
CA GLU A 530 -4.74 -2.35 -16.86
C GLU A 530 -6.04 -1.88 -17.53
N PHE A 531 -7.09 -1.70 -16.73
CA PHE A 531 -8.45 -1.49 -17.23
C PHE A 531 -8.81 -0.01 -17.43
N VAL A 532 -8.44 0.84 -16.47
CA VAL A 532 -8.51 2.31 -16.59
C VAL A 532 -7.24 2.90 -15.97
N ALA A 533 -6.54 3.81 -16.65
CA ALA A 533 -5.32 4.43 -16.13
C ALA A 533 -5.14 5.88 -16.59
N SER A 534 -4.74 6.75 -15.65
CA SER A 534 -4.22 8.09 -15.93
C SER A 534 -3.54 8.66 -14.69
N SER A 535 -2.46 9.43 -14.86
CA SER A 535 -1.79 10.15 -13.76
C SER A 535 -2.68 11.18 -13.05
N ARG A 536 -3.81 11.57 -13.66
CA ARG A 536 -4.82 12.45 -13.07
C ARG A 536 -5.86 11.73 -12.20
N LEU A 537 -6.07 10.43 -12.40
CA LEU A 537 -7.14 9.67 -11.74
C LEU A 537 -6.68 9.15 -10.39
N ARG A 538 -6.56 10.00 -9.36
CA ARG A 538 -6.30 9.56 -7.98
C ARG A 538 -7.53 8.83 -7.42
N MET A 539 -7.73 7.59 -7.85
CA MET A 539 -8.88 6.76 -7.56
C MET A 539 -9.08 6.58 -6.06
N THR A 540 -10.33 6.40 -5.64
CA THR A 540 -10.68 6.10 -4.25
C THR A 540 -11.54 4.84 -4.15
N ASP A 541 -12.66 4.76 -4.86
CA ASP A 541 -13.56 3.62 -4.74
C ASP A 541 -14.39 3.39 -6.01
N ALA A 542 -15.00 2.20 -6.15
CA ALA A 542 -15.84 1.81 -7.28
C ALA A 542 -17.00 0.88 -6.89
N ALA A 543 -18.12 1.03 -7.59
CA ALA A 543 -19.31 0.21 -7.41
C ALA A 543 -19.96 -0.16 -8.76
N ILE A 544 -20.48 -1.37 -8.88
CA ILE A 544 -21.39 -1.74 -9.98
C ILE A 544 -22.81 -1.32 -9.58
N ASN A 545 -23.49 -0.57 -10.44
CA ASN A 545 -24.87 -0.18 -10.21
C ASN A 545 -25.82 -1.34 -10.57
N PRO A 546 -26.71 -1.78 -9.67
CA PRO A 546 -27.55 -2.97 -9.88
C PRO A 546 -28.69 -2.76 -10.89
N VAL A 547 -29.00 -1.52 -11.29
CA VAL A 547 -30.11 -1.20 -12.19
C VAL A 547 -29.64 -1.04 -13.63
N ASP A 548 -28.61 -0.24 -13.87
CA ASP A 548 -28.09 -0.01 -15.23
C ASP A 548 -26.93 -0.95 -15.60
N GLY A 549 -26.25 -1.57 -14.64
CA GLY A 549 -25.10 -2.45 -14.85
C GLY A 549 -23.82 -1.73 -15.27
N ALA A 550 -23.74 -0.41 -15.13
CA ALA A 550 -22.50 0.33 -15.33
C ALA A 550 -21.62 0.29 -14.07
N MET A 551 -20.31 0.41 -14.27
CA MET A 551 -19.39 0.66 -13.16
C MET A 551 -19.28 2.16 -12.93
N TYR A 552 -19.36 2.58 -11.68
CA TYR A 552 -19.08 3.93 -11.24
C TYR A 552 -17.82 3.92 -10.40
N PHE A 553 -16.98 4.96 -10.51
CA PHE A 553 -15.81 5.11 -9.66
C PHE A 553 -15.54 6.57 -9.30
N THR A 554 -14.96 6.78 -8.12
CA THR A 554 -14.55 8.11 -7.65
C THR A 554 -13.04 8.30 -7.69
N VAL A 555 -12.65 9.56 -7.80
CA VAL A 555 -11.30 10.05 -7.50
C VAL A 555 -11.35 11.04 -6.35
N GLY A 556 -10.24 11.24 -5.63
CA GLY A 556 -10.15 12.16 -4.51
C GLY A 556 -9.11 11.72 -3.48
N GLY A 557 -9.50 11.76 -2.21
CA GLY A 557 -8.65 11.37 -1.08
C GLY A 557 -7.54 12.38 -0.76
N ARG A 558 -7.13 12.40 0.51
CA ARG A 558 -6.12 13.31 1.09
C ARG A 558 -6.38 14.79 0.77
N GLY A 559 -7.67 15.18 0.78
CA GLY A 559 -8.11 16.54 0.43
C GLY A 559 -7.93 16.94 -1.06
N GLY A 560 -7.66 15.97 -1.94
CA GLY A 560 -7.57 16.18 -3.38
C GLY A 560 -8.92 16.54 -4.01
N GLN A 561 -8.87 17.13 -5.21
CA GLN A 561 -10.08 17.36 -6.01
C GLN A 561 -10.76 16.03 -6.32
N SER A 562 -12.09 15.98 -6.16
CA SER A 562 -12.87 14.76 -6.31
C SER A 562 -13.83 14.85 -7.49
N ALA A 563 -14.13 13.69 -8.09
CA ALA A 563 -15.05 13.57 -9.22
C ALA A 563 -15.63 12.15 -9.29
N LEU A 564 -16.80 12.03 -9.89
CA LEU A 564 -17.49 10.78 -10.19
C LEU A 564 -17.41 10.48 -11.69
N TYR A 565 -16.98 9.27 -12.00
CA TYR A 565 -16.89 8.73 -13.35
C TYR A 565 -17.81 7.52 -13.52
N ARG A 566 -18.21 7.25 -14.77
CA ARG A 566 -18.91 6.03 -15.20
C ARG A 566 -18.11 5.31 -16.27
N VAL A 567 -18.09 3.99 -16.22
CA VAL A 567 -17.52 3.11 -17.24
C VAL A 567 -18.64 2.24 -17.82
N THR A 568 -18.77 2.26 -19.14
CA THR A 568 -19.73 1.45 -19.91
C THR A 568 -19.00 0.65 -20.98
N TYR A 569 -19.53 -0.54 -21.29
CA TYR A 569 -19.11 -1.28 -22.48
C TYR A 569 -19.90 -0.79 -23.69
N THR A 570 -19.20 -0.56 -24.81
CA THR A 570 -19.73 -0.04 -26.07
C THR A 570 -19.27 -0.87 -27.28
N GLY A 571 -18.78 -2.09 -27.05
CA GLY A 571 -18.47 -3.05 -28.11
C GLY A 571 -19.61 -4.07 -28.32
N ASP A 572 -19.34 -5.08 -29.14
CA ASP A 572 -20.36 -6.02 -29.64
C ASP A 572 -20.38 -7.38 -28.91
N GLU A 573 -19.50 -7.62 -27.93
CA GLU A 573 -19.50 -8.88 -27.16
C GLU A 573 -20.72 -8.98 -26.23
N SER A 574 -21.19 -10.22 -25.98
CA SER A 574 -22.33 -10.45 -25.11
C SER A 574 -22.08 -10.02 -23.66
N THR A 575 -22.99 -9.18 -23.15
CA THR A 575 -23.03 -8.67 -21.78
C THR A 575 -24.02 -9.43 -20.89
N SER A 576 -24.50 -10.60 -21.33
CA SER A 576 -25.40 -11.45 -20.54
C SER A 576 -24.74 -11.90 -19.22
N PRO A 577 -25.51 -12.03 -18.11
CA PRO A 577 -24.95 -12.42 -16.81
C PRO A 577 -24.17 -13.73 -16.85
N VAL A 578 -22.95 -13.73 -16.31
CA VAL A 578 -22.14 -14.93 -16.18
C VAL A 578 -22.73 -15.91 -15.17
N LYS A 579 -22.66 -17.20 -15.49
CA LYS A 579 -22.98 -18.27 -14.54
C LYS A 579 -21.78 -18.53 -13.63
N ALA A 580 -22.06 -18.86 -12.36
CA ALA A 580 -21.11 -19.49 -11.45
C ALA A 580 -20.66 -20.86 -11.98
N GLN A 581 -19.58 -21.41 -11.41
CA GLN A 581 -18.89 -22.67 -11.76
C GLN A 581 -17.62 -22.46 -12.62
N SER A 582 -16.49 -22.19 -11.97
CA SER A 582 -15.15 -22.43 -12.52
C SER A 582 -14.66 -23.87 -12.27
N PRO A 583 -13.61 -24.36 -13.00
CA PRO A 583 -12.99 -25.68 -12.76
C PRO A 583 -12.55 -25.90 -11.30
N HIS A 584 -12.25 -27.15 -10.91
CA HIS A 584 -11.81 -27.53 -9.56
C HIS A 584 -12.82 -27.26 -8.41
N ALA A 585 -14.11 -27.15 -8.72
CA ALA A 585 -15.17 -26.92 -7.75
C ALA A 585 -15.17 -27.94 -6.59
N ASP A 586 -14.92 -29.22 -6.85
CA ASP A 586 -14.89 -30.28 -5.82
C ASP A 586 -13.74 -30.11 -4.82
N VAL A 587 -12.57 -29.65 -5.27
CA VAL A 587 -11.41 -29.41 -4.40
C VAL A 587 -11.66 -28.16 -3.55
N ARG A 588 -12.28 -27.11 -4.11
CA ARG A 588 -12.77 -25.96 -3.31
C ARG A 588 -13.86 -26.37 -2.31
N LYS A 589 -14.76 -27.28 -2.68
CA LYS A 589 -15.78 -27.83 -1.76
C LYS A 589 -15.12 -28.55 -0.59
N LEU A 590 -14.13 -29.42 -0.85
CA LEU A 590 -13.33 -30.08 0.19
C LEU A 590 -12.62 -29.07 1.10
N ARG A 591 -12.01 -28.01 0.55
CA ARG A 591 -11.46 -26.91 1.38
C ARG A 591 -12.53 -26.33 2.29
N ARG A 592 -13.67 -25.89 1.74
CA ARG A 592 -14.77 -25.26 2.50
C ARG A 592 -15.35 -26.18 3.58
N GLU A 593 -15.37 -27.49 3.36
CA GLU A 593 -15.77 -28.51 4.34
C GLU A 593 -14.78 -28.58 5.51
N LEU A 594 -13.47 -28.60 5.24
CA LEU A 594 -12.41 -28.50 6.27
C LEU A 594 -12.48 -27.15 7.01
N GLU A 595 -12.75 -26.05 6.31
CA GLU A 595 -12.91 -24.71 6.89
C GLU A 595 -14.13 -24.57 7.82
N GLN A 596 -15.14 -25.45 7.73
CA GLN A 596 -16.21 -25.49 8.74
C GLN A 596 -15.72 -26.01 10.10
N MET A 597 -14.58 -26.70 10.12
CA MET A 597 -13.92 -27.24 11.32
C MET A 597 -12.86 -26.29 11.88
N HIS A 598 -12.80 -25.02 11.43
CA HIS A 598 -11.95 -23.97 12.01
C HIS A 598 -12.56 -23.42 13.31
N LYS A 599 -12.83 -24.34 14.24
CA LYS A 599 -13.43 -24.18 15.57
C LYS A 599 -13.28 -25.50 16.36
N PRO A 600 -13.33 -25.49 17.70
CA PRO A 600 -13.38 -26.72 18.48
C PRO A 600 -14.58 -27.61 18.11
N GLY A 601 -14.38 -28.93 18.03
CA GLY A 601 -15.46 -29.88 17.73
C GLY A 601 -15.01 -31.35 17.63
N ALA A 602 -15.74 -32.24 18.30
CA ALA A 602 -15.43 -33.66 18.37
C ALA A 602 -15.33 -34.36 17.00
N GLY A 603 -14.36 -35.26 16.86
CA GLY A 603 -14.12 -36.04 15.63
C GLY A 603 -13.48 -35.25 14.48
N THR A 604 -13.03 -34.01 14.73
CA THR A 604 -12.33 -33.19 13.72
C THR A 604 -10.98 -33.79 13.31
N VAL A 605 -10.17 -34.25 14.27
CA VAL A 605 -8.84 -34.86 14.01
C VAL A 605 -8.96 -35.98 12.97
N THR A 606 -9.76 -37.01 13.27
CA THR A 606 -9.95 -38.18 12.40
C THR A 606 -10.41 -37.84 10.98
N LYS A 607 -11.29 -36.82 10.83
CA LYS A 607 -11.79 -36.38 9.53
C LYS A 607 -10.77 -35.58 8.72
N THR A 608 -9.83 -34.91 9.38
CA THR A 608 -8.90 -33.95 8.77
C THR A 608 -7.51 -34.54 8.53
N TRP A 609 -7.10 -35.57 9.30
CA TRP A 609 -5.74 -36.09 9.33
C TRP A 609 -5.17 -36.46 7.95
N ASN A 610 -5.93 -37.22 7.17
CA ASN A 610 -5.52 -37.65 5.83
C ASN A 610 -5.29 -36.48 4.84
N HIS A 611 -5.88 -35.31 5.10
CA HIS A 611 -5.75 -34.11 4.28
C HIS A 611 -4.51 -33.27 4.61
N LEU A 612 -3.84 -33.51 5.75
CA LEU A 612 -2.57 -32.86 6.11
C LEU A 612 -1.44 -33.23 5.13
N GLY A 613 -1.54 -34.35 4.42
CA GLY A 613 -0.58 -34.79 3.39
C GLY A 613 -0.96 -34.43 1.95
N HIS A 614 -2.02 -33.65 1.75
CA HIS A 614 -2.58 -33.41 0.42
C HIS A 614 -1.64 -32.59 -0.49
N LYS A 615 -1.63 -32.87 -1.81
CA LYS A 615 -0.74 -32.17 -2.77
C LYS A 615 -1.00 -30.65 -2.83
N ASP A 616 -2.26 -30.24 -2.78
CA ASP A 616 -2.66 -28.83 -2.71
C ASP A 616 -2.39 -28.22 -1.32
N ARG A 617 -1.58 -27.15 -1.27
CA ARG A 617 -1.22 -26.43 -0.03
C ARG A 617 -2.41 -25.83 0.72
N HIS A 618 -3.49 -25.45 0.04
CA HIS A 618 -4.66 -24.84 0.68
C HIS A 618 -5.56 -25.89 1.34
N ILE A 619 -5.53 -27.14 0.86
CA ILE A 619 -6.13 -28.28 1.56
C ILE A 619 -5.31 -28.63 2.80
N ARG A 620 -3.97 -28.68 2.69
CA ARG A 620 -3.09 -28.85 3.86
C ARG A 620 -3.29 -27.74 4.89
N TRP A 621 -3.41 -26.49 4.45
CA TRP A 621 -3.72 -25.35 5.29
C TRP A 621 -5.03 -25.53 6.06
N ALA A 622 -6.12 -25.81 5.34
CA ALA A 622 -7.43 -25.93 5.97
C ALA A 622 -7.48 -27.13 6.94
N ALA A 623 -6.84 -28.25 6.61
CA ALA A 623 -6.69 -29.40 7.51
C ALA A 623 -5.84 -29.07 8.74
N ARG A 624 -4.71 -28.36 8.57
CA ARG A 624 -3.84 -27.95 9.69
C ARG A 624 -4.59 -27.02 10.64
N VAL A 625 -5.22 -25.97 10.12
CA VAL A 625 -5.97 -25.04 10.96
C VAL A 625 -7.12 -25.75 11.68
N ALA A 626 -7.78 -26.72 11.06
CA ALA A 626 -8.82 -27.51 11.71
C ALA A 626 -8.30 -28.32 12.93
N ILE A 627 -7.11 -28.93 12.86
CA ILE A 627 -6.49 -29.60 14.03
C ILE A 627 -5.91 -28.61 15.06
N GLU A 628 -5.41 -27.44 14.62
CA GLU A 628 -4.96 -26.34 15.49
C GLU A 628 -6.09 -25.78 16.39
N HIS A 629 -7.36 -26.02 16.04
CA HIS A 629 -8.53 -25.71 16.86
C HIS A 629 -8.94 -26.81 17.86
N GLN A 630 -8.31 -27.98 17.84
CA GLN A 630 -8.62 -29.11 18.74
C GLN A 630 -7.59 -29.23 19.88
N PRO A 631 -7.96 -29.81 21.04
CA PRO A 631 -7.03 -30.09 22.12
C PRO A 631 -5.83 -30.93 21.63
N VAL A 632 -4.61 -30.46 21.91
CA VAL A 632 -3.37 -31.09 21.40
C VAL A 632 -3.22 -32.55 21.83
N ALA A 633 -3.71 -32.89 23.03
CA ALA A 633 -3.71 -34.24 23.56
C ALA A 633 -4.53 -35.25 22.71
N GLU A 634 -5.42 -34.80 21.82
CA GLU A 634 -6.16 -35.68 20.90
C GLU A 634 -5.31 -36.16 19.70
N TRP A 635 -4.17 -35.51 19.40
CA TRP A 635 -3.47 -35.71 18.13
C TRP A 635 -1.93 -35.61 18.17
N GLN A 636 -1.33 -35.19 19.30
CA GLN A 636 0.13 -35.06 19.45
C GLN A 636 0.88 -36.37 19.16
N ASP A 637 0.39 -37.51 19.66
CA ASP A 637 1.08 -38.80 19.51
C ASP A 637 1.06 -39.26 18.05
N GLU A 638 -0.05 -39.01 17.35
CA GLU A 638 -0.18 -39.28 15.91
C GLU A 638 0.74 -38.37 15.09
N ALA A 639 0.88 -37.08 15.45
CA ALA A 639 1.81 -36.15 14.79
C ALA A 639 3.28 -36.59 14.92
N LEU A 640 3.67 -37.06 16.10
CA LEU A 640 5.03 -37.55 16.38
C LEU A 640 5.31 -38.88 15.66
N ALA A 641 4.31 -39.76 15.56
CA ALA A 641 4.42 -41.06 14.92
C ALA A 641 4.33 -41.04 13.38
N GLU A 642 3.73 -40.01 12.77
CA GLU A 642 3.46 -39.93 11.33
C GLU A 642 4.74 -40.04 10.46
N LYS A 643 4.67 -40.85 9.40
CA LYS A 643 5.80 -41.24 8.55
C LYS A 643 5.72 -40.71 7.12
N ASP A 644 4.54 -40.33 6.63
CA ASP A 644 4.43 -39.60 5.36
C ASP A 644 5.13 -38.23 5.51
N PRO A 645 6.12 -37.88 4.67
CA PRO A 645 6.90 -36.65 4.86
C PRO A 645 6.05 -35.39 4.86
N GLN A 646 5.08 -35.28 3.96
CA GLN A 646 4.26 -34.07 3.82
C GLN A 646 3.25 -33.95 4.96
N ARG A 647 2.63 -35.07 5.37
CA ARG A 647 1.70 -35.10 6.49
C ARG A 647 2.41 -34.82 7.81
N SER A 648 3.57 -35.45 8.02
CA SER A 648 4.42 -35.24 9.20
C SER A 648 4.85 -33.78 9.32
N LEU A 649 5.38 -33.15 8.26
CA LEU A 649 5.74 -31.73 8.28
C LEU A 649 4.55 -30.82 8.63
N THR A 650 3.37 -31.11 8.08
CA THR A 650 2.15 -30.31 8.33
C THR A 650 1.64 -30.48 9.77
N ALA A 651 1.64 -31.71 10.30
CA ALA A 651 1.22 -32.01 11.67
C ALA A 651 2.22 -31.48 12.71
N LEU A 652 3.53 -31.64 12.47
CA LEU A 652 4.57 -31.10 13.36
C LEU A 652 4.65 -29.57 13.31
N CYS A 653 4.25 -28.93 12.20
CA CYS A 653 4.05 -27.48 12.14
C CYS A 653 2.94 -27.02 13.10
N ALA A 654 1.81 -27.74 13.18
CA ALA A 654 0.77 -27.47 14.16
C ALA A 654 1.28 -27.74 15.59
N LEU A 655 1.99 -28.86 15.80
CA LEU A 655 2.50 -29.25 17.12
C LEU A 655 3.50 -28.23 17.67
N ALA A 656 4.42 -27.72 16.84
CA ALA A 656 5.36 -26.67 17.23
C ALA A 656 4.66 -25.35 17.61
N ARG A 657 3.45 -25.09 17.11
CA ARG A 657 2.67 -23.87 17.37
C ARG A 657 1.74 -23.97 18.57
N HIS A 658 1.29 -25.17 18.92
CA HIS A 658 0.24 -25.42 19.93
C HIS A 658 0.66 -26.32 21.10
N GLY A 659 1.65 -27.19 20.92
CA GLY A 659 2.05 -28.19 21.90
C GLY A 659 2.82 -27.63 23.10
N ASP A 660 2.82 -28.40 24.19
CA ASP A 660 3.61 -28.07 25.37
C ASP A 660 5.12 -28.16 25.06
N LYS A 661 5.91 -27.35 25.76
CA LYS A 661 7.36 -27.27 25.60
C LYS A 661 8.06 -28.62 25.87
N ALA A 662 7.50 -29.45 26.74
CA ALA A 662 8.01 -30.77 27.05
C ALA A 662 8.07 -31.73 25.84
N LEU A 663 7.24 -31.51 24.81
CA LEU A 663 7.20 -32.34 23.60
C LEU A 663 8.34 -32.01 22.61
N GLN A 664 9.19 -31.01 22.89
CA GLN A 664 10.22 -30.57 21.95
C GLN A 664 11.22 -31.67 21.57
N PRO A 665 11.77 -32.50 22.49
CA PRO A 665 12.72 -33.54 22.13
C PRO A 665 12.12 -34.57 21.15
N ASP A 666 10.87 -34.99 21.37
CA ASP A 666 10.17 -35.93 20.50
C ASP A 666 9.84 -35.32 19.14
N LEU A 667 9.45 -34.04 19.10
CA LEU A 667 9.24 -33.30 17.85
C LEU A 667 10.55 -33.19 17.06
N LEU A 668 11.66 -32.86 17.71
CA LEU A 668 12.97 -32.81 17.06
C LEU A 668 13.42 -34.19 16.59
N ALA A 669 13.15 -35.26 17.35
CA ALA A 669 13.38 -36.63 16.91
C ALA A 669 12.57 -36.95 15.65
N ALA A 670 11.29 -36.57 15.58
CA ALA A 670 10.43 -36.77 14.42
C ALA A 670 10.94 -36.02 13.17
N LEU A 671 11.31 -34.74 13.29
CA LEU A 671 11.94 -33.97 12.20
C LEU A 671 13.30 -34.56 11.79
N ASN A 672 14.06 -35.10 12.74
CA ASN A 672 15.36 -35.70 12.47
C ASN A 672 15.26 -36.99 11.63
N ARG A 673 14.15 -37.74 11.71
CA ARG A 673 13.89 -38.91 10.84
C ARG A 673 13.74 -38.57 9.35
N LEU A 674 13.36 -37.33 9.01
CA LEU A 674 13.12 -36.95 7.62
C LEU A 674 14.44 -36.82 6.85
N ASP A 675 14.57 -37.58 5.76
CA ASP A 675 15.75 -37.62 4.90
C ASP A 675 15.72 -36.45 3.92
N TRP A 676 16.57 -35.44 4.18
CA TRP A 676 16.70 -34.22 3.38
C TRP A 676 16.84 -34.48 1.87
N THR A 677 17.55 -35.55 1.48
CA THR A 677 17.83 -35.87 0.08
C THR A 677 16.61 -36.41 -0.69
N LYS A 678 15.56 -36.82 0.03
CA LYS A 678 14.29 -37.32 -0.52
C LYS A 678 13.16 -36.28 -0.46
N LEU A 679 13.37 -35.16 0.23
CA LEU A 679 12.40 -34.06 0.30
C LEU A 679 12.51 -33.17 -0.94
N ASP A 680 11.37 -32.70 -1.45
CA ASP A 680 11.35 -31.63 -2.44
C ASP A 680 11.73 -30.26 -1.82
N LEU A 681 11.99 -29.25 -2.66
CA LEU A 681 12.41 -27.91 -2.20
C LEU A 681 11.39 -27.23 -1.28
N GLY A 682 10.09 -27.52 -1.45
CA GLY A 682 9.03 -27.04 -0.58
C GLY A 682 9.09 -27.72 0.78
N GLN A 683 9.16 -29.05 0.80
CA GLN A 683 9.31 -29.84 2.02
C GLN A 683 10.60 -29.53 2.79
N GLN A 684 11.71 -29.23 2.11
CA GLN A 684 12.93 -28.73 2.73
C GLN A 684 12.71 -27.36 3.41
N ALA A 685 12.00 -26.43 2.76
CA ALA A 685 11.67 -25.14 3.36
C ALA A 685 10.67 -25.28 4.53
N GLU A 686 9.67 -26.15 4.42
CA GLU A 686 8.75 -26.50 5.51
C GLU A 686 9.53 -27.08 6.71
N LEU A 687 10.43 -28.05 6.50
CA LEU A 687 11.28 -28.64 7.54
C LEU A 687 12.09 -27.59 8.31
N LEU A 688 12.76 -26.68 7.60
CA LEU A 688 13.51 -25.59 8.24
C LEU A 688 12.58 -24.68 9.05
N ARG A 689 11.38 -24.36 8.54
CA ARG A 689 10.40 -23.55 9.30
C ARG A 689 9.90 -24.27 10.55
N VAL A 690 9.67 -25.58 10.54
CA VAL A 690 9.23 -26.31 11.74
C VAL A 690 10.33 -26.36 12.81
N TYR A 691 11.61 -26.52 12.43
CA TYR A 691 12.73 -26.34 13.38
C TYR A 691 12.73 -24.93 14.01
N GLN A 692 12.55 -23.88 13.20
CA GLN A 692 12.46 -22.50 13.74
C GLN A 692 11.29 -22.37 14.72
N LEU A 693 10.09 -22.85 14.35
CA LEU A 693 8.90 -22.78 15.21
C LEU A 693 9.10 -23.53 16.53
N ALA A 694 9.72 -24.71 16.50
CA ALA A 694 10.06 -25.46 17.70
C ALA A 694 10.98 -24.65 18.62
N PHE A 695 12.01 -23.99 18.08
CA PHE A 695 12.93 -23.18 18.87
C PHE A 695 12.32 -21.85 19.38
N ILE A 696 11.38 -21.28 18.63
CA ILE A 696 10.65 -20.05 18.99
C ILE A 696 9.61 -20.30 20.09
N ARG A 697 8.75 -21.31 19.90
CA ARG A 697 7.55 -21.51 20.73
C ARG A 697 7.81 -22.48 21.88
N MET A 698 8.57 -23.54 21.63
CA MET A 698 8.88 -24.55 22.64
C MET A 698 10.15 -24.20 23.45
N GLY A 699 11.01 -23.32 22.92
CA GLY A 699 12.17 -22.74 23.62
C GLY A 699 13.52 -23.20 23.05
N LYS A 700 14.63 -22.78 23.67
CA LYS A 700 15.97 -23.22 23.21
C LYS A 700 16.11 -24.75 23.42
N PRO A 701 16.53 -25.52 22.41
CA PRO A 701 16.77 -26.95 22.55
C PRO A 701 17.92 -27.27 23.51
N ALA A 702 17.88 -28.48 24.07
CA ALA A 702 19.01 -29.03 24.81
C ALA A 702 20.26 -29.12 23.91
N GLU A 703 21.46 -28.96 24.49
CA GLU A 703 22.71 -28.86 23.72
C GLU A 703 22.97 -30.06 22.80
N LYS A 704 22.60 -31.27 23.25
CA LYS A 704 22.66 -32.51 22.47
C LYS A 704 21.81 -32.42 21.20
N ASP A 705 20.56 -31.98 21.33
CA ASP A 705 19.61 -31.92 20.21
C ASP A 705 19.95 -30.75 19.28
N ALA A 706 20.41 -29.63 19.85
CA ALA A 706 20.96 -28.50 19.11
C ALA A 706 22.13 -28.93 18.21
N ALA A 707 23.09 -29.70 18.74
CA ALA A 707 24.24 -30.20 17.99
C ALA A 707 23.86 -31.24 16.91
N ILE A 708 22.83 -32.06 17.14
CA ILE A 708 22.30 -32.99 16.12
C ILE A 708 21.68 -32.21 14.95
N VAL A 709 20.86 -31.20 15.24
CA VAL A 709 20.22 -30.37 14.21
C VAL A 709 21.26 -29.51 13.47
N GLU A 710 22.20 -28.89 14.19
CA GLU A 710 23.30 -28.11 13.61
C GLU A 710 24.09 -28.94 12.60
N LYS A 711 24.61 -30.10 13.02
CA LYS A 711 25.40 -30.99 12.17
C LYS A 711 24.63 -31.52 10.97
N LYS A 712 23.32 -31.77 11.12
CA LYS A 712 22.43 -32.18 10.03
C LYS A 712 22.27 -31.06 8.99
N LEU A 713 22.06 -29.82 9.43
CA LEU A 713 21.77 -28.70 8.55
C LEU A 713 23.03 -28.07 7.92
N ASP A 714 24.15 -28.02 8.64
CA ASP A 714 25.40 -27.45 8.12
C ASP A 714 25.93 -28.23 6.91
N ALA A 715 25.74 -29.56 6.90
CA ALA A 715 26.12 -30.42 5.78
C ALA A 715 25.42 -30.06 4.45
N PHE A 716 24.26 -29.40 4.49
CA PHE A 716 23.49 -28.94 3.33
C PHE A 716 23.56 -27.42 3.11
N TYR A 717 24.44 -26.71 3.81
CA TYR A 717 24.67 -25.27 3.64
C TYR A 717 26.04 -25.01 2.98
N PRO A 718 26.12 -24.17 1.93
CA PRO A 718 25.01 -23.64 1.12
C PRO A 718 24.20 -24.71 0.37
N ALA A 719 22.90 -24.47 0.28
CA ALA A 719 21.95 -25.16 -0.59
C ALA A 719 21.92 -24.48 -1.98
N PRO A 720 21.44 -25.15 -3.05
CA PRO A 720 21.49 -24.57 -4.40
C PRO A 720 20.53 -23.40 -4.66
N VAL A 721 19.52 -23.19 -3.80
CA VAL A 721 18.52 -22.12 -3.96
C VAL A 721 18.53 -21.12 -2.80
N ALA A 722 18.43 -19.83 -3.13
CA ALA A 722 18.54 -18.74 -2.17
C ALA A 722 17.51 -18.79 -1.02
N ALA A 723 16.28 -19.28 -1.28
CA ALA A 723 15.25 -19.40 -0.26
C ALA A 723 15.70 -20.32 0.91
N LEU A 724 16.22 -21.51 0.61
CA LEU A 724 16.75 -22.43 1.63
C LEU A 724 17.96 -21.83 2.35
N ASN A 725 18.86 -21.15 1.63
CA ASN A 725 20.02 -20.49 2.25
C ASN A 725 19.64 -19.39 3.25
N ARG A 726 18.54 -18.66 3.03
CA ARG A 726 18.06 -17.68 3.99
C ARG A 726 17.67 -18.34 5.31
N GLU A 727 16.93 -19.44 5.25
CA GLU A 727 16.46 -20.18 6.43
C GLU A 727 17.59 -20.96 7.13
N LEU A 728 18.48 -21.60 6.36
CA LEU A 728 19.69 -22.27 6.86
C LEU A 728 20.60 -21.28 7.57
N CYS A 729 20.83 -20.09 7.00
CA CYS A 729 21.61 -19.03 7.65
C CYS A 729 20.98 -18.60 8.98
N THR A 730 19.66 -18.38 9.04
CA THR A 730 18.95 -18.02 10.27
C THR A 730 19.07 -19.10 11.35
N LEU A 731 18.94 -20.38 10.98
CA LEU A 731 19.06 -21.53 11.90
C LEU A 731 20.50 -21.76 12.37
N LEU A 732 21.48 -21.78 11.46
CA LEU A 732 22.88 -22.05 11.79
C LEU A 732 23.54 -20.90 12.57
N VAL A 733 23.08 -19.66 12.40
CA VAL A 733 23.44 -18.54 13.28
C VAL A 733 22.84 -18.72 14.68
N TYR A 734 21.57 -19.14 14.80
CA TYR A 734 20.94 -19.39 16.11
C TYR A 734 21.58 -20.57 16.86
N LEU A 735 21.99 -21.61 16.13
CA LEU A 735 22.67 -22.79 16.66
C LEU A 735 24.18 -22.59 16.85
N GLU A 736 24.71 -21.40 16.57
CA GLU A 736 26.14 -21.06 16.65
C GLU A 736 27.06 -22.05 15.93
N SER A 737 26.70 -22.49 14.71
CA SER A 737 27.54 -23.37 13.89
C SER A 737 28.94 -22.78 13.67
N SER A 738 29.98 -23.60 13.77
CA SER A 738 31.38 -23.16 13.56
C SER A 738 31.69 -22.82 12.09
N ASN A 739 30.91 -23.34 11.16
CA ASN A 739 31.12 -23.18 9.71
C ASN A 739 30.29 -22.06 9.08
N VAL A 740 29.26 -21.55 9.78
CA VAL A 740 28.28 -20.63 9.18
C VAL A 740 28.94 -19.36 8.65
N VAL A 741 29.89 -18.77 9.38
CA VAL A 741 30.55 -17.51 8.97
C VAL A 741 31.25 -17.66 7.61
N ALA A 742 32.09 -18.69 7.44
CA ALA A 742 32.83 -18.91 6.20
C ALA A 742 31.88 -19.13 5.00
N LYS A 743 30.88 -20.00 5.17
CA LYS A 743 29.87 -20.32 4.16
C LYS A 743 29.01 -19.10 3.79
N THR A 744 28.58 -18.32 4.79
CA THR A 744 27.76 -17.14 4.56
C THR A 744 28.56 -16.00 3.92
N LEU A 745 29.84 -15.83 4.24
CA LEU A 745 30.71 -14.85 3.57
C LEU A 745 30.95 -15.22 2.09
N ALA A 746 31.11 -16.51 1.78
CA ALA A 746 31.18 -16.99 0.40
C ALA A 746 29.88 -16.71 -0.41
N LEU A 747 28.72 -16.69 0.25
CA LEU A 747 27.45 -16.25 -0.36
C LEU A 747 27.34 -14.71 -0.46
N LEU A 748 27.78 -13.97 0.57
CA LEU A 748 27.79 -12.50 0.59
C LEU A 748 28.62 -11.88 -0.53
N ALA A 749 29.66 -12.59 -0.98
CA ALA A 749 30.53 -12.13 -2.07
C ALA A 749 29.90 -12.24 -3.47
N GLN A 750 28.82 -13.03 -3.63
CA GLN A 750 28.14 -13.28 -4.92
C GLN A 750 26.99 -12.31 -5.16
N SER A 751 26.87 -11.78 -6.37
CA SER A 751 25.71 -10.97 -6.79
C SER A 751 24.70 -11.80 -7.58
N SER A 752 23.41 -11.47 -7.49
CA SER A 752 22.35 -12.04 -8.31
C SER A 752 21.58 -10.95 -9.06
N ASP A 753 20.96 -11.31 -10.19
CA ASP A 753 20.16 -10.36 -10.95
C ASP A 753 18.92 -9.90 -10.16
N GLN A 754 18.83 -8.58 -9.97
CA GLN A 754 17.71 -7.90 -9.31
C GLN A 754 16.69 -7.33 -10.32
N SER A 755 16.90 -7.45 -11.63
CA SER A 755 16.06 -6.86 -12.67
C SER A 755 14.59 -7.27 -12.56
N LYS A 756 14.31 -8.50 -12.12
CA LYS A 756 12.98 -9.04 -11.78
C LYS A 756 12.21 -8.27 -10.70
N TYR A 757 12.85 -7.33 -10.01
CA TYR A 757 12.23 -6.42 -9.03
C TYR A 757 12.08 -4.98 -9.54
N ASN A 758 12.46 -4.70 -10.79
CA ASN A 758 12.29 -3.41 -11.43
C ASN A 758 10.87 -3.28 -11.98
N TRP A 759 10.31 -2.07 -11.91
CA TRP A 759 8.95 -1.78 -12.37
C TRP A 759 8.99 -1.05 -13.71
N SER A 760 7.91 -1.19 -14.49
CA SER A 760 7.85 -0.63 -15.85
C SER A 760 7.99 0.90 -15.83
N PRO A 761 8.76 1.50 -16.77
CA PRO A 761 8.85 2.96 -16.90
C PRO A 761 7.49 3.63 -17.12
N GLU A 762 6.56 2.97 -17.81
CA GLU A 762 5.19 3.47 -18.04
C GLU A 762 4.40 3.64 -16.74
N LEU A 763 4.50 2.69 -15.79
CA LEU A 763 3.85 2.82 -14.48
C LEU A 763 4.50 3.95 -13.68
N LEU A 764 5.84 3.93 -13.61
CA LEU A 764 6.60 4.87 -12.78
C LEU A 764 6.48 6.32 -13.26
N SER A 765 6.35 6.58 -14.57
CA SER A 765 6.21 7.94 -15.12
C SER A 765 4.96 8.66 -14.61
N ARG A 766 3.90 7.93 -14.22
CA ARG A 766 2.65 8.50 -13.70
C ARG A 766 2.80 9.18 -12.35
N ASN A 767 3.84 8.86 -11.58
CA ASN A 767 4.12 9.50 -10.29
C ASN A 767 5.63 9.60 -10.00
N ALA A 768 6.26 10.68 -10.51
CA ALA A 768 7.69 10.94 -10.32
C ALA A 768 8.15 11.01 -8.84
N GLY A 769 7.25 11.35 -7.92
CA GLY A 769 7.54 11.42 -6.48
C GLY A 769 7.81 10.02 -5.90
N TYR A 770 6.90 9.07 -6.13
CA TYR A 770 7.06 7.68 -5.69
C TYR A 770 8.11 6.93 -6.53
N ALA A 771 8.16 7.19 -7.84
CA ALA A 771 9.09 6.54 -8.74
C ALA A 771 10.57 6.71 -8.39
N ARG A 772 10.94 7.85 -7.78
CA ARG A 772 12.34 8.16 -7.41
C ARG A 772 13.00 7.04 -6.59
N ALA A 773 12.27 6.47 -5.61
CA ALA A 773 12.79 5.39 -4.78
C ALA A 773 13.02 4.10 -5.59
N PHE A 774 12.09 3.75 -6.48
CA PHE A 774 12.18 2.57 -7.34
C PHE A 774 13.24 2.69 -8.43
N ALA A 775 13.38 3.87 -9.04
CA ALA A 775 14.45 4.16 -9.98
C ALA A 775 15.83 4.08 -9.31
N ALA A 776 15.99 4.64 -8.11
CA ALA A 776 17.23 4.51 -7.34
C ALA A 776 17.51 3.06 -6.90
N THR A 777 16.47 2.30 -6.56
CA THR A 777 16.56 0.85 -6.29
C THR A 777 17.10 0.12 -7.52
N ALA A 778 16.47 0.29 -8.67
CA ALA A 778 16.85 -0.35 -9.93
C ALA A 778 18.29 -0.01 -10.35
N ALA A 779 18.66 1.28 -10.30
CA ALA A 779 19.98 1.76 -10.70
C ALA A 779 21.13 1.29 -9.78
N SER A 780 20.86 1.04 -8.50
CA SER A 780 21.87 0.60 -7.53
C SER A 780 21.90 -0.91 -7.29
N SER A 781 20.88 -1.64 -7.76
CA SER A 781 20.75 -3.10 -7.69
C SER A 781 21.06 -3.69 -6.29
N PRO A 782 20.31 -3.30 -5.25
CA PRO A 782 20.54 -3.76 -3.88
C PRO A 782 20.39 -5.27 -3.76
N GLN A 783 21.45 -5.92 -3.31
CA GLN A 783 21.56 -7.38 -3.31
C GLN A 783 20.77 -7.99 -2.14
N ARG A 784 19.50 -8.32 -2.38
CA ARG A 784 18.55 -8.71 -1.32
C ARG A 784 19.00 -9.88 -0.47
N ASP A 785 19.58 -10.92 -1.09
CA ASP A 785 20.08 -12.09 -0.37
C ASP A 785 21.27 -11.75 0.53
N GLN A 786 22.24 -10.97 0.01
CA GLN A 786 23.35 -10.45 0.80
C GLN A 786 22.86 -9.65 2.02
N ILE A 787 21.84 -8.79 1.83
CA ILE A 787 21.25 -8.00 2.91
C ILE A 787 20.60 -8.89 3.97
N HIS A 788 20.00 -10.04 3.60
CA HIS A 788 19.49 -11.02 4.59
C HIS A 788 20.63 -11.70 5.34
N TYR A 789 21.66 -12.18 4.65
CA TYR A 789 22.82 -12.82 5.27
C TYR A 789 23.54 -11.91 6.26
N ALA A 790 23.83 -10.66 5.86
CA ALA A 790 24.40 -9.65 6.75
C ALA A 790 23.48 -9.33 7.93
N LYS A 791 22.16 -9.24 7.70
CA LYS A 791 21.18 -9.09 8.76
C LYS A 791 21.28 -10.26 9.76
N GLU A 792 21.35 -11.52 9.34
CA GLU A 792 21.41 -12.63 10.31
C GLU A 792 22.76 -12.73 11.03
N LEU A 793 23.89 -12.63 10.32
CA LEU A 793 25.23 -12.73 10.92
C LEU A 793 25.48 -11.75 12.08
N ARG A 794 24.82 -10.59 12.10
CA ARG A 794 24.93 -9.61 13.20
C ARG A 794 24.54 -10.15 14.58
N ASN A 795 23.81 -11.27 14.65
CA ASN A 795 23.42 -11.91 15.92
C ASN A 795 24.54 -12.80 16.48
N LEU A 796 25.48 -13.26 15.64
CA LEU A 796 26.52 -14.22 16.01
C LEU A 796 27.72 -13.51 16.65
N LYS A 797 28.07 -13.88 17.89
CA LYS A 797 29.18 -13.28 18.65
C LYS A 797 30.47 -14.12 18.59
N THR A 798 30.32 -15.42 18.45
CA THR A 798 31.34 -16.49 18.50
C THR A 798 31.71 -16.95 17.08
N ASN A 799 32.68 -17.86 16.95
CA ASN A 799 33.01 -18.55 15.69
C ASN A 799 33.39 -17.66 14.49
N TRP A 800 34.00 -16.51 14.78
CA TRP A 800 34.60 -15.62 13.78
C TRP A 800 36.13 -15.70 13.85
N THR A 801 36.81 -15.68 12.70
CA THR A 801 38.20 -15.20 12.62
C THR A 801 38.23 -13.67 12.50
N ASP A 802 39.38 -13.07 12.82
CA ASP A 802 39.59 -11.62 12.68
C ASP A 802 39.41 -11.17 11.22
N GLU A 803 39.98 -11.91 10.26
CA GLU A 803 39.83 -11.69 8.82
C GLU A 803 38.36 -11.72 8.37
N GLN A 804 37.60 -12.72 8.80
CA GLN A 804 36.17 -12.84 8.49
C GLN A 804 35.34 -11.66 9.01
N ARG A 805 35.69 -11.10 10.17
CA ARG A 805 35.04 -9.87 10.67
C ARG A 805 35.40 -8.68 9.80
N LEU A 806 36.65 -8.52 9.40
CA LEU A 806 37.07 -7.43 8.52
C LEU A 806 36.34 -7.50 7.16
N ASP A 807 36.25 -8.68 6.56
CA ASP A 807 35.51 -8.89 5.29
C ASP A 807 34.01 -8.61 5.42
N TYR A 808 33.40 -8.97 6.55
CA TYR A 808 32.01 -8.62 6.84
C TYR A 808 31.80 -7.09 6.93
N PHE A 809 32.75 -6.34 7.48
CA PHE A 809 32.69 -4.87 7.47
C PHE A 809 33.06 -4.24 6.11
N ARG A 810 33.93 -4.86 5.31
CA ARG A 810 34.14 -4.49 3.89
C ARG A 810 32.88 -4.68 3.06
N TRP A 811 32.09 -5.73 3.33
CA TRP A 811 30.77 -5.88 2.71
C TRP A 811 29.84 -4.72 3.07
N TYR A 812 29.80 -4.26 4.32
CA TYR A 812 29.03 -3.07 4.69
C TYR A 812 29.51 -1.82 3.93
N ARG A 813 30.83 -1.62 3.79
CA ARG A 813 31.38 -0.50 3.01
C ARG A 813 30.92 -0.55 1.54
N LYS A 814 30.98 -1.73 0.90
CA LYS A 814 30.42 -1.96 -0.45
C LYS A 814 28.91 -1.70 -0.51
N ALA A 815 28.16 -2.12 0.52
CA ALA A 815 26.71 -1.94 0.60
C ALA A 815 26.27 -0.47 0.73
N GLU A 816 27.16 0.46 1.08
CA GLU A 816 26.88 1.90 1.10
C GLU A 816 26.58 2.49 -0.29
N LYS A 817 26.85 1.79 -1.40
CA LYS A 817 26.39 2.21 -2.72
C LYS A 817 24.93 1.87 -3.00
N PHE A 818 24.35 0.91 -2.27
CA PHE A 818 22.96 0.50 -2.46
C PHE A 818 21.99 1.64 -2.10
N ARG A 819 20.93 1.78 -2.87
CA ARG A 819 19.83 2.73 -2.66
C ARG A 819 18.52 1.95 -2.65
N GLY A 820 17.50 2.56 -2.04
CA GLY A 820 16.21 1.92 -1.85
C GLY A 820 15.16 2.93 -1.41
N GLY A 821 14.09 2.43 -0.80
CA GLY A 821 13.07 3.25 -0.17
C GLY A 821 13.59 4.07 1.02
N ASN A 822 12.76 4.99 1.52
CA ASN A 822 13.12 5.97 2.56
C ASN A 822 13.71 5.38 3.86
N SER A 823 13.42 4.11 4.18
CA SER A 823 13.94 3.41 5.36
C SER A 823 15.16 2.52 5.05
N PHE A 824 15.41 2.17 3.79
CA PHE A 824 16.46 1.24 3.34
C PHE A 824 17.83 1.50 3.97
N GLY A 825 18.37 2.72 3.81
CA GLY A 825 19.68 3.08 4.35
C GLY A 825 19.72 3.12 5.89
N GLY A 826 18.56 3.32 6.52
CA GLY A 826 18.41 3.22 7.97
C GLY A 826 18.57 1.78 8.47
N PHE A 827 18.01 0.79 7.76
CA PHE A 827 18.21 -0.62 8.10
C PHE A 827 19.68 -1.04 8.00
N LEU A 828 20.36 -0.74 6.89
CA LEU A 828 21.79 -1.10 6.73
C LEU A 828 22.66 -0.50 7.83
N ARG A 829 22.45 0.77 8.17
CA ARG A 829 23.13 1.44 9.29
C ARG A 829 22.82 0.79 10.64
N ASN A 830 21.57 0.43 10.89
CA ASN A 830 21.18 -0.26 12.12
C ASN A 830 21.83 -1.65 12.21
N PHE A 831 21.90 -2.41 11.12
CA PHE A 831 22.56 -3.72 11.09
C PHE A 831 24.07 -3.61 11.36
N ARG A 832 24.74 -2.66 10.68
CA ARG A 832 26.16 -2.34 10.89
C ARG A 832 26.45 -1.93 12.34
N ASN A 833 25.57 -1.14 12.95
CA ASN A 833 25.72 -0.68 14.34
C ASN A 833 25.50 -1.80 15.35
N GLU A 834 24.50 -2.67 15.17
CA GLU A 834 24.32 -3.86 16.01
C GLU A 834 25.50 -4.83 15.87
N ALA A 835 26.01 -5.04 14.66
CA ALA A 835 27.20 -5.85 14.42
C ALA A 835 28.44 -5.27 15.12
N LEU A 836 28.68 -3.96 15.01
CA LEU A 836 29.84 -3.28 15.59
C LEU A 836 29.88 -3.36 17.12
N ALA A 837 28.72 -3.38 17.78
CA ALA A 837 28.62 -3.57 19.22
C ALA A 837 29.11 -4.95 19.69
N GLY A 838 29.15 -5.95 18.80
CA GLY A 838 29.66 -7.31 19.07
C GLY A 838 31.10 -7.56 18.62
N VAL A 839 31.89 -6.52 18.31
CA VAL A 839 33.26 -6.64 17.81
C VAL A 839 34.30 -6.54 18.94
N PRO A 840 35.29 -7.45 19.01
CA PRO A 840 36.47 -7.34 19.86
C PRO A 840 37.23 -6.02 19.72
N GLU A 841 37.73 -5.47 20.83
CA GLU A 841 38.34 -4.12 20.85
C GLU A 841 39.51 -3.96 19.86
N ASN A 842 40.36 -5.00 19.72
CA ASN A 842 41.51 -5.03 18.83
C ASN A 842 41.16 -4.81 17.34
N LEU A 843 39.93 -5.10 16.91
CA LEU A 843 39.49 -4.96 15.52
C LEU A 843 38.79 -3.63 15.22
N LYS A 844 38.39 -2.86 16.23
CA LYS A 844 37.63 -1.62 16.02
C LYS A 844 38.41 -0.57 15.26
N ALA A 845 39.73 -0.47 15.48
CA ALA A 845 40.60 0.42 14.74
C ALA A 845 40.67 0.03 13.24
N ALA A 846 40.88 -1.25 12.93
CA ALA A 846 40.90 -1.74 11.55
C ALA A 846 39.56 -1.52 10.83
N ILE A 847 38.43 -1.69 11.51
CA ILE A 847 37.08 -1.41 10.96
C ILE A 847 36.86 0.11 10.75
N ALA A 848 37.47 0.96 11.57
CA ALA A 848 37.44 2.41 11.37
C ALA A 848 38.26 2.83 10.13
N GLU A 849 39.35 2.13 9.80
CA GLU A 849 40.09 2.33 8.54
C GLU A 849 39.31 1.82 7.32
N ILE A 850 38.65 0.66 7.40
CA ILE A 850 37.74 0.14 6.34
C ILE A 850 36.66 1.17 5.97
N GLN A 851 36.19 1.98 6.93
CA GLN A 851 35.21 3.04 6.66
C GLN A 851 35.76 4.19 5.79
N LYS A 852 37.09 4.34 5.71
CA LYS A 852 37.80 5.33 4.89
C LYS A 852 38.20 4.79 3.51
N GLU A 853 38.36 3.47 3.36
CA GLU A 853 38.60 2.82 2.06
C GLU A 853 37.54 3.24 1.01
N PRO A 854 37.84 3.27 -0.30
CA PRO A 854 36.83 3.52 -1.33
C PRO A 854 35.64 2.55 -1.25
N VAL A 855 34.42 3.02 -1.58
CA VAL A 855 33.19 2.18 -1.58
C VAL A 855 33.26 1.04 -2.60
N GLU A 856 34.03 1.21 -3.66
CA GLU A 856 34.43 0.14 -4.57
C GLU A 856 35.93 -0.09 -4.43
N SER A 857 36.31 -1.21 -3.81
CA SER A 857 37.68 -1.69 -3.82
C SER A 857 38.02 -2.24 -5.21
N ALA A 858 38.85 -1.51 -5.95
CA ALA A 858 39.60 -2.09 -7.06
C ALA A 858 40.59 -3.14 -6.51
N PRO A 859 40.99 -4.15 -7.30
CA PRO A 859 42.13 -4.99 -6.94
C PRO A 859 43.40 -4.13 -6.76
N PRO A 860 44.43 -4.62 -6.04
CA PRO A 860 45.68 -3.89 -5.80
C PRO A 860 46.60 -3.81 -7.03
N PHE A 861 46.02 -3.89 -8.23
CA PHE A 861 46.68 -3.86 -9.53
C PHE A 861 45.74 -3.34 -10.61
N GLU A 862 46.28 -2.81 -11.70
CA GLU A 862 45.51 -2.40 -12.87
C GLU A 862 44.85 -3.60 -13.57
N ILE A 863 43.62 -3.44 -14.06
CA ILE A 863 42.86 -4.47 -14.77
C ILE A 863 43.14 -4.32 -16.27
N ASP A 864 44.16 -5.03 -16.73
CA ASP A 864 44.59 -5.11 -18.13
C ASP A 864 43.61 -5.89 -19.02
N THR A 865 42.81 -6.82 -18.46
CA THR A 865 41.89 -7.68 -19.24
C THR A 865 40.63 -8.01 -18.46
N LYS A 866 39.48 -7.96 -19.14
CA LYS A 866 38.18 -8.41 -18.61
C LYS A 866 37.70 -9.63 -19.37
N LEU A 867 37.32 -10.66 -18.63
CA LEU A 867 36.83 -11.93 -19.14
C LEU A 867 35.46 -12.22 -18.53
N GLU A 868 34.66 -12.98 -19.26
CA GLU A 868 33.37 -13.48 -18.79
C GLU A 868 33.31 -14.97 -19.10
N ILE A 869 32.70 -15.76 -18.22
CA ILE A 869 32.46 -17.18 -18.43
C ILE A 869 31.18 -17.61 -17.73
N GLY A 870 30.43 -18.50 -18.37
CA GLY A 870 29.17 -19.05 -17.90
C GLY A 870 29.20 -20.57 -17.81
N VAL A 871 28.03 -21.16 -17.61
CA VAL A 871 27.78 -22.60 -17.59
C VAL A 871 26.83 -22.97 -18.73
N LYS A 872 27.11 -24.09 -19.39
CA LYS A 872 26.19 -24.76 -20.33
C LYS A 872 25.81 -26.14 -19.79
N PRO A 873 24.66 -26.72 -20.21
CA PRO A 873 24.22 -28.04 -19.75
C PRO A 873 25.30 -29.13 -19.92
N GLN A 874 25.13 -30.24 -19.20
CA GLN A 874 26.10 -31.35 -19.11
C GLN A 874 27.39 -31.03 -18.32
N MET A 875 27.32 -30.16 -17.31
CA MET A 875 28.46 -29.77 -16.47
C MET A 875 29.66 -29.28 -17.30
N LYS A 876 29.46 -28.18 -18.04
CA LYS A 876 30.52 -27.56 -18.84
C LYS A 876 30.52 -26.06 -18.66
N PHE A 877 31.69 -25.44 -18.73
CA PHE A 877 31.75 -24.01 -18.96
C PHE A 877 31.26 -23.67 -20.37
N ASP A 878 30.68 -22.49 -20.57
CA ASP A 878 30.20 -22.07 -21.88
C ASP A 878 31.33 -21.90 -22.90
N LYS A 879 32.47 -21.37 -22.44
CA LYS A 879 33.73 -21.21 -23.15
C LYS A 879 34.71 -22.34 -22.82
N GLU A 880 35.45 -22.76 -23.84
CA GLU A 880 36.47 -23.83 -23.74
C GLU A 880 37.90 -23.25 -23.73
N GLU A 881 38.06 -22.02 -24.23
CA GLU A 881 39.31 -21.26 -24.22
C GLU A 881 39.07 -19.81 -23.75
N LEU A 882 39.99 -19.27 -22.96
CA LEU A 882 40.12 -17.86 -22.59
C LEU A 882 41.56 -17.42 -22.87
N ARG A 883 41.79 -16.12 -23.14
CA ARG A 883 43.12 -15.59 -23.50
C ARG A 883 43.48 -14.34 -22.69
N VAL A 884 44.71 -14.26 -22.22
CA VAL A 884 45.28 -13.11 -21.47
C VAL A 884 46.76 -12.94 -21.78
N LYS A 885 47.28 -11.73 -21.64
CA LYS A 885 48.73 -11.50 -21.69
C LYS A 885 49.43 -11.98 -20.42
N ALA A 886 50.67 -12.41 -20.53
CA ALA A 886 51.52 -12.72 -19.38
C ALA A 886 51.59 -11.55 -18.38
N GLY A 887 51.36 -11.81 -17.09
CA GLY A 887 51.39 -10.79 -16.03
C GLY A 887 50.22 -9.79 -16.01
N ALA A 888 49.24 -9.91 -16.92
CA ALA A 888 48.04 -9.07 -16.95
C ALA A 888 47.22 -9.16 -15.67
N GLY A 889 46.65 -8.05 -15.19
CA GLY A 889 45.62 -8.05 -14.17
C GLY A 889 44.26 -8.38 -14.80
N VAL A 890 43.59 -9.39 -14.28
CA VAL A 890 42.39 -9.97 -14.87
C VAL A 890 41.19 -9.79 -13.96
N GLU A 891 40.09 -9.28 -14.50
CA GLU A 891 38.75 -9.43 -13.92
C GLU A 891 38.02 -10.54 -14.69
N LEU A 892 37.80 -11.70 -14.06
CA LEU A 892 37.00 -12.79 -14.61
C LEU A 892 35.63 -12.82 -13.94
N THR A 893 34.59 -12.49 -14.70
CA THR A 893 33.20 -12.59 -14.26
C THR A 893 32.68 -14.00 -14.55
N PHE A 894 32.48 -14.80 -13.49
CA PHE A 894 31.87 -16.13 -13.60
C PHE A 894 30.39 -16.06 -13.21
N THR A 895 29.50 -16.43 -14.13
CA THR A 895 28.04 -16.47 -13.92
C THR A 895 27.57 -17.92 -13.96
N ASN A 896 26.95 -18.41 -12.88
CA ASN A 896 26.32 -19.73 -12.89
C ASN A 896 24.88 -19.62 -13.45
N ASN A 897 24.76 -19.70 -14.77
CA ASN A 897 23.50 -19.73 -15.51
C ASN A 897 23.02 -21.17 -15.86
N ASP A 898 23.40 -22.17 -15.07
CA ASP A 898 22.90 -23.54 -15.21
C ASP A 898 21.36 -23.57 -15.10
N PRO A 899 20.61 -24.20 -16.02
CA PRO A 899 19.16 -24.33 -15.89
C PRO A 899 18.73 -25.27 -14.75
N MET A 900 19.65 -26.09 -14.23
CA MET A 900 19.42 -26.94 -13.06
C MET A 900 19.90 -26.25 -11.77
N PRO A 901 19.33 -26.56 -10.59
CA PRO A 901 19.78 -26.04 -9.30
C PRO A 901 21.09 -26.74 -8.86
N MET A 902 22.15 -26.55 -9.64
CA MET A 902 23.51 -27.02 -9.36
C MET A 902 24.44 -25.85 -9.11
N MET A 903 25.31 -25.99 -8.13
CA MET A 903 26.32 -25.00 -7.79
C MET A 903 27.65 -25.36 -8.45
N HIS A 904 28.39 -24.35 -8.89
CA HIS A 904 29.66 -24.53 -9.60
C HIS A 904 30.69 -23.54 -9.07
N ASN A 905 31.97 -23.88 -9.16
CA ASN A 905 33.07 -22.95 -8.93
C ASN A 905 34.00 -22.96 -10.15
N LEU A 906 34.97 -22.05 -10.16
CA LEU A 906 36.04 -22.02 -11.14
C LEU A 906 37.36 -21.87 -10.40
N VAL A 907 38.25 -22.83 -10.57
CA VAL A 907 39.58 -22.88 -9.99
C VAL A 907 40.60 -22.91 -11.12
N LEU A 908 41.46 -21.88 -11.20
CA LEU A 908 42.58 -21.82 -12.13
C LEU A 908 43.78 -22.56 -11.52
N VAL A 909 44.39 -23.46 -12.26
CA VAL A 909 45.49 -24.32 -11.78
C VAL A 909 46.74 -24.25 -12.67
N LYS A 910 47.90 -24.61 -12.09
CA LYS A 910 49.16 -24.80 -12.85
C LYS A 910 48.99 -25.86 -13.96
N PRO A 911 49.74 -25.79 -15.07
CA PRO A 911 49.60 -26.72 -16.19
C PRO A 911 49.77 -28.17 -15.75
N GLY A 912 48.84 -29.05 -16.16
CA GLY A 912 48.86 -30.48 -15.82
C GLY A 912 48.35 -30.82 -14.41
N ALA A 913 47.98 -29.83 -13.59
CA ALA A 913 47.53 -30.06 -12.22
C ALA A 913 46.04 -30.44 -12.10
N ARG A 914 45.23 -30.40 -13.18
CA ARG A 914 43.78 -30.63 -13.12
C ARG A 914 43.40 -31.89 -12.34
N ILE A 915 43.91 -33.06 -12.75
CA ILE A 915 43.44 -34.34 -12.19
C ILE A 915 43.78 -34.44 -10.71
N GLU A 916 44.96 -33.98 -10.31
CA GLU A 916 45.37 -33.90 -8.90
C GLU A 916 44.43 -33.03 -8.06
N ILE A 917 44.11 -31.82 -8.53
CA ILE A 917 43.23 -30.89 -7.81
C ILE A 917 41.78 -31.39 -7.78
N VAL A 918 41.27 -31.99 -8.87
CA VAL A 918 39.93 -32.61 -8.91
C VAL A 918 39.85 -33.80 -7.95
N THR A 919 40.86 -34.67 -7.92
CA THR A 919 40.91 -35.79 -6.97
C THR A 919 41.00 -35.29 -5.53
N ALA A 920 41.86 -34.31 -5.24
CA ALA A 920 41.96 -33.71 -3.92
C ALA A 920 40.60 -33.13 -3.48
N ALA A 921 39.92 -32.37 -4.34
CA ALA A 921 38.61 -31.81 -4.04
C ALA A 921 37.54 -32.88 -3.74
N ALA A 922 37.49 -33.96 -4.52
CA ALA A 922 36.57 -35.08 -4.29
C ALA A 922 36.79 -35.77 -2.92
N THR A 923 38.04 -35.84 -2.44
CA THR A 923 38.34 -36.46 -1.13
C THR A 923 37.94 -35.62 0.10
N MET A 924 37.56 -34.34 -0.08
CA MET A 924 37.21 -33.45 1.03
C MET A 924 35.87 -33.78 1.71
N GLY A 925 35.00 -34.54 1.02
CA GLY A 925 33.65 -34.86 1.50
C GLY A 925 32.84 -33.61 1.88
N ALA A 926 31.91 -33.74 2.83
CA ALA A 926 31.07 -32.62 3.27
C ALA A 926 31.86 -31.42 3.85
N ALA A 927 33.07 -31.65 4.38
CA ALA A 927 33.93 -30.58 4.90
C ALA A 927 34.38 -29.60 3.80
N GLY A 928 34.41 -30.03 2.53
CA GLY A 928 34.72 -29.17 1.39
C GLY A 928 33.73 -28.02 1.19
N MET A 929 32.49 -28.12 1.71
CA MET A 929 31.52 -27.01 1.65
C MET A 929 32.03 -25.74 2.34
N VAL A 930 32.85 -25.87 3.39
CA VAL A 930 33.35 -24.74 4.20
C VAL A 930 34.26 -23.81 3.39
N ASN A 931 35.05 -24.38 2.47
CA ASN A 931 35.98 -23.64 1.61
C ASN A 931 35.67 -23.84 0.12
N SER A 932 34.39 -24.04 -0.23
CA SER A 932 33.92 -24.12 -1.62
C SER A 932 34.60 -25.19 -2.49
N PHE A 933 35.02 -26.31 -1.90
CA PHE A 933 35.77 -27.41 -2.53
C PHE A 933 37.08 -26.97 -3.21
N VAL A 934 37.73 -25.90 -2.72
CA VAL A 934 39.05 -25.48 -3.20
C VAL A 934 40.12 -26.15 -2.34
N PRO A 935 40.92 -27.11 -2.85
CA PRO A 935 41.95 -27.77 -2.05
C PRO A 935 43.08 -26.80 -1.70
N LYS A 936 43.68 -26.96 -0.51
CA LYS A 936 44.90 -26.24 -0.16
C LYS A 936 46.08 -26.84 -0.93
N SER A 937 46.49 -26.18 -2.01
CA SER A 937 47.62 -26.57 -2.85
C SER A 937 48.28 -25.35 -3.46
N ASP A 938 49.62 -25.37 -3.59
CA ASP A 938 50.40 -24.34 -4.30
C ASP A 938 50.13 -24.33 -5.82
N LYS A 939 49.44 -25.36 -6.34
CA LYS A 939 49.04 -25.49 -7.74
C LYS A 939 47.72 -24.78 -8.05
N VAL A 940 46.97 -24.34 -7.05
CA VAL A 940 45.81 -23.44 -7.23
C VAL A 940 46.31 -22.01 -7.34
N LEU A 941 46.01 -21.35 -8.47
CA LEU A 941 46.49 -20.00 -8.80
C LEU A 941 45.45 -18.93 -8.45
N ALA A 942 44.17 -19.23 -8.68
CA ALA A 942 43.03 -18.38 -8.33
C ALA A 942 41.77 -19.24 -8.24
N ALA A 943 40.78 -18.85 -7.43
CA ALA A 943 39.53 -19.60 -7.29
C ALA A 943 38.33 -18.70 -6.96
N THR A 944 37.16 -19.05 -7.50
CA THR A 944 35.87 -18.51 -7.03
C THR A 944 35.40 -19.28 -5.79
N PRO A 945 34.50 -18.71 -4.95
CA PRO A 945 33.65 -19.51 -4.10
C PRO A 945 32.70 -20.39 -4.94
N LEU A 946 31.94 -21.24 -4.27
CA LEU A 946 30.89 -22.06 -4.88
C LEU A 946 29.68 -21.16 -5.20
N VAL A 947 29.48 -20.87 -6.49
CA VAL A 947 28.49 -19.91 -6.99
C VAL A 947 27.12 -20.58 -7.17
N LEU A 948 26.08 -20.00 -6.58
CA LEU A 948 24.71 -20.50 -6.70
C LEU A 948 24.15 -20.31 -8.12
N THR A 949 23.16 -21.13 -8.50
CA THR A 949 22.39 -20.94 -9.73
C THR A 949 21.74 -19.55 -9.76
N GLY A 950 21.92 -18.82 -10.86
CA GLY A 950 21.47 -17.44 -11.03
C GLY A 950 22.36 -16.36 -10.38
N ASN A 951 23.49 -16.75 -9.80
CA ASN A 951 24.47 -15.82 -9.23
C ASN A 951 25.71 -15.65 -10.13
N THR A 952 26.41 -14.54 -9.88
CA THR A 952 27.66 -14.14 -10.51
C THR A 952 28.70 -13.81 -9.43
N TYR A 953 29.95 -14.18 -9.68
CA TYR A 953 31.11 -13.78 -8.88
C TYR A 953 32.18 -13.14 -9.78
N LYS A 954 32.87 -12.11 -9.28
CA LYS A 954 34.01 -11.49 -9.97
C LYS A 954 35.31 -11.91 -9.30
N LEU A 955 36.10 -12.69 -10.01
CA LEU A 955 37.43 -13.13 -9.60
C LEU A 955 38.48 -12.15 -10.12
N TYR A 956 39.35 -11.69 -9.23
CA TYR A 956 40.47 -10.82 -9.57
C TYR A 956 41.78 -11.56 -9.34
N PHE A 957 42.63 -11.65 -10.37
CA PHE A 957 43.95 -12.29 -10.25
C PHE A 957 44.96 -11.66 -11.21
N LYS A 958 46.26 -11.85 -10.93
CA LYS A 958 47.32 -11.59 -11.91
C LYS A 958 47.55 -12.87 -12.72
N ALA A 959 47.48 -12.76 -14.03
CA ALA A 959 47.81 -13.82 -14.95
C ALA A 959 49.27 -14.28 -14.72
N PRO A 960 49.56 -15.59 -14.88
CA PRO A 960 50.94 -16.09 -14.83
C PRO A 960 51.89 -15.30 -15.72
N THR A 961 53.15 -15.17 -15.31
CA THR A 961 54.19 -14.48 -16.08
C THR A 961 54.87 -15.38 -17.12
N SER A 962 54.67 -16.69 -17.03
CA SER A 962 55.14 -17.65 -18.03
C SER A 962 54.02 -17.91 -19.05
N PRO A 963 54.24 -17.64 -20.36
CA PRO A 963 53.30 -18.03 -21.40
C PRO A 963 53.05 -19.54 -21.40
N GLY A 964 51.83 -19.95 -21.74
CA GLY A 964 51.44 -21.36 -21.71
C GLY A 964 49.93 -21.59 -21.60
N LYS A 965 49.55 -22.87 -21.48
CA LYS A 965 48.17 -23.31 -21.32
C LYS A 965 47.93 -23.70 -19.86
N TYR A 966 47.14 -22.91 -19.16
CA TYR A 966 46.68 -23.16 -17.79
C TYR A 966 45.25 -23.70 -17.83
N GLU A 967 44.86 -24.53 -16.88
CA GLU A 967 43.52 -25.12 -16.86
C GLU A 967 42.63 -24.38 -15.85
N TYR A 968 41.40 -24.05 -16.23
CA TYR A 968 40.35 -23.66 -15.28
C TYR A 968 39.32 -24.79 -15.16
N ILE A 969 38.99 -25.17 -13.94
CA ILE A 969 38.25 -26.40 -13.63
C ILE A 969 37.16 -26.12 -12.59
N CYS A 970 36.03 -26.83 -12.65
CA CYS A 970 35.10 -26.89 -11.52
C CYS A 970 35.53 -28.01 -10.58
N THR A 971 35.73 -27.70 -9.30
CA THR A 971 36.14 -28.67 -8.26
C THR A 971 34.98 -29.12 -7.37
N TYR A 972 33.74 -28.68 -7.63
CA TYR A 972 32.56 -29.30 -7.02
C TYR A 972 32.56 -30.83 -7.33
N PRO A 973 32.28 -31.71 -6.35
CA PRO A 973 32.54 -33.15 -6.49
C PRO A 973 31.90 -33.77 -7.74
N GLY A 974 32.72 -34.47 -8.52
CA GLY A 974 32.33 -35.12 -9.78
C GLY A 974 32.35 -34.24 -11.04
N HIS A 975 32.31 -32.91 -10.91
CA HIS A 975 32.19 -32.02 -12.07
C HIS A 975 33.50 -31.92 -12.88
N GLY A 976 34.65 -31.77 -12.21
CA GLY A 976 35.95 -31.43 -12.85
C GLY A 976 36.54 -32.45 -13.82
N LEU A 977 35.92 -33.62 -13.97
CA LEU A 977 36.24 -34.58 -15.04
C LEU A 977 35.74 -34.11 -16.41
N THR A 978 34.64 -33.36 -16.45
CA THR A 978 33.96 -32.87 -17.67
C THR A 978 33.89 -31.34 -17.73
N MET A 979 33.92 -30.67 -16.58
CA MET A 979 33.76 -29.23 -16.45
C MET A 979 35.11 -28.52 -16.31
N TRP A 980 35.77 -28.27 -17.45
CA TRP A 980 37.05 -27.58 -17.51
C TRP A 980 37.24 -26.86 -18.85
N GLY A 981 38.22 -25.96 -18.92
CA GLY A 981 38.69 -25.30 -20.13
C GLY A 981 40.10 -24.74 -19.95
N THR A 982 40.61 -24.03 -20.96
CA THR A 982 42.01 -23.56 -21.02
C THR A 982 42.10 -22.03 -20.95
N LEU A 983 42.89 -21.50 -20.02
CA LEU A 983 43.39 -20.12 -20.06
C LEU A 983 44.75 -20.13 -20.77
N VAL A 984 44.78 -19.58 -21.99
CA VAL A 984 46.02 -19.33 -22.73
C VAL A 984 46.62 -18.02 -22.25
N VAL A 985 47.87 -18.10 -21.80
CA VAL A 985 48.71 -16.96 -21.43
C VAL A 985 49.71 -16.74 -22.56
N GLU A 986 49.70 -15.56 -23.16
CA GLU A 986 50.51 -15.17 -24.34
C GLU A 986 51.42 -13.96 -24.09
#